data_AF-A0A2D4ZFR3-F1
#
_entry.id   AF-A0A2D4ZFR3-F1
#
_cell.length_a   1.000
_cell.length_b   1.000
_cell.length_c   1.000
_cell.angle_alpha   90.00
_cell.angle_beta   90.00
_cell.angle_gamma   90.00
#
_symmetry.space_group_name_H-M   'P 1'
#
loop_
_entity.id
_entity.type
_entity.pdbx_description
1 polymer ?
#
loop_
_entity_poly.entity_id
_entity_poly.type
_entity_poly.pdbx_seq_one_letter_code
_entity_poly.pdbx_strand_id
1 'polypeptide(L)'
;MPEIQKVSLKIPTVWNNEVKVDGNKVERLLYPEIRAEVDIASTDTAGVLIATTNVGAYLKRFLLVKSNKCDVSAYADLPVLKVKKSADFNSISSNTPLSWLRSPAYFTQEITTADIAKSWINKFSFKEEDQELQIHGLRTPQVGALHAISAEFSKSNIEPSTVVLPTGTGKTETMLSTAIYHRCRKVLVLVPSNSLRDQIGEKFKTLGCLKELGVIEKDTLYPAVTKIKHGIKSSDDAKKILENSNVIIATPQILNSKFSKAGVLDTLCEGCDYLFVDEAHHISAKKWNEIKEKFAGKRVLQFTATPFRNDTESLGAKIIYNYTMGEAQKAGYFTSVQLEPVEEYFQEQMDESIADKALALLKKDIGDGFDHLMMARVRTKSRAEEVYKLYKRLAPELNPILVHSDLTKTEQNKRLDLLKAKTSKLVVCVDMLGEGYDLPNLKVAAIHDHHKSLAITLQFIGRFTRVSSKEKLDVAKVVVNIADPGVEGALQKLYALGADWDVVLRRLSENQIEREVRLQEVVDSLKGEGDLHDQLSLWNLRPSHSAMLFKTDCDNWQPEKFKEIDFACNEHWHSISVEENILVLLAVKSTAVKWGHFKDINDINYKILIAHWDSGRDALFVYSNDYKSFKVEKLVEKLCGESSFVMSGKQIFNVLNNIEYPLVTNLGSAQNGAISFTQFFGPNVTEGLSAVEKSASTLSNIAALGYENGDKVLWGCSERKGKVWSPQAGTIADWLDWVKDAWDKVANGSTDEANITRDFLRPTKIEKPHNSKPISIQWGEQLQQRFEDGVRIYFGTVFQYLYEIDLKVDWDESNNNPKLVFQSELYCSVYELIIDGDLPKGYEYKLIEGDEIKIQIGNSEEMPLMEEMLKDPIFIYYADGSFSYNCYWVEVKNNIGEFDREHLTPVKWTVDITNESMGASQKADSVQYQTWKTIEDEFDIIINDDDSGEAADLVALRSLPDKIILSLYHCKYSHGATPGRRLSDLYEVCGQAQRSVRWKHVGLPYVYKHIKKRESAWRGKGNSRFLKGNIAALENLKNRSRTTPVEFQVTIVQPGVLKSSVTEEMLKLLGTTELFIKKTTMAELQVWCSG
;
A
#
# COMPACT_ATOMS: atom_id res chain seq x y z
N MET A 1 -78.31 -6.76 17.97
CA MET A 1 -77.24 -6.75 16.95
C MET A 1 -75.92 -6.85 17.70
N PRO A 2 -74.99 -7.74 17.32
CA PRO A 2 -73.69 -7.78 17.98
C PRO A 2 -72.96 -6.45 17.74
N GLU A 3 -72.35 -5.89 18.78
CA GLU A 3 -71.51 -4.69 18.68
C GLU A 3 -70.35 -4.97 17.71
N ILE A 4 -70.31 -4.23 16.61
CA ILE A 4 -69.19 -4.26 15.66
C ILE A 4 -68.23 -3.15 16.04
N GLN A 5 -67.05 -3.50 16.50
CA GLN A 5 -66.00 -2.56 16.87
C GLN A 5 -65.02 -2.39 15.69
N LYS A 6 -64.89 -1.17 15.17
CA LYS A 6 -63.86 -0.82 14.19
C LYS A 6 -62.55 -0.50 14.88
N VAL A 7 -61.49 -1.22 14.53
CA VAL A 7 -60.15 -0.99 15.10
C VAL A 7 -59.09 -1.13 14.01
N SER A 8 -58.08 -0.25 14.02
CA SER A 8 -56.87 -0.48 13.22
C SER A 8 -55.99 -1.49 13.96
N LEU A 9 -55.68 -2.63 13.34
CA LEU A 9 -54.78 -3.64 13.91
C LEU A 9 -53.46 -3.73 13.17
N LYS A 10 -52.41 -4.01 13.94
CA LYS A 10 -51.08 -4.35 13.43
C LYS A 10 -50.96 -5.87 13.28
N ILE A 11 -51.25 -6.39 12.08
CA ILE A 11 -51.24 -7.82 11.79
C ILE A 11 -49.79 -8.30 11.59
N PRO A 12 -49.29 -9.28 12.37
CA PRO A 12 -47.90 -9.72 12.30
C PRO A 12 -47.53 -10.40 10.97
N THR A 13 -46.24 -10.33 10.60
CA THR A 13 -45.67 -11.08 9.45
C THR A 13 -45.97 -12.58 9.50
N VAL A 14 -46.07 -13.20 8.34
CA VAL A 14 -46.22 -14.66 8.17
C VAL A 14 -45.00 -15.21 7.43
N TRP A 15 -44.31 -16.16 8.05
CA TRP A 15 -43.11 -16.80 7.51
C TRP A 15 -43.37 -18.29 7.26
N ASN A 16 -42.83 -18.82 6.17
CA ASN A 16 -42.63 -20.25 6.00
C ASN A 16 -41.20 -20.61 6.39
N ASN A 17 -41.05 -21.49 7.38
CA ASN A 17 -39.78 -21.91 7.98
C ASN A 17 -39.69 -23.44 8.18
N GLU A 18 -40.42 -24.22 7.39
CA GLU A 18 -40.60 -25.66 7.62
C GLU A 18 -39.30 -26.46 7.39
N VAL A 19 -38.42 -25.98 6.52
CA VAL A 19 -37.18 -26.68 6.19
C VAL A 19 -36.02 -26.19 7.06
N LYS A 20 -35.51 -27.11 7.90
CA LYS A 20 -34.31 -26.89 8.72
C LYS A 20 -33.31 -28.02 8.50
N VAL A 21 -32.09 -27.65 8.10
CA VAL A 21 -31.01 -28.59 7.77
C VAL A 21 -29.76 -28.19 8.54
N ASP A 22 -29.25 -29.08 9.39
CA ASP A 22 -28.04 -28.86 10.21
C ASP A 22 -28.00 -27.54 10.99
N GLY A 23 -29.17 -27.07 11.45
CA GLY A 23 -29.27 -25.81 12.19
C GLY A 23 -29.43 -24.58 11.30
N ASN A 24 -29.26 -24.71 9.98
CA ASN A 24 -29.59 -23.69 8.99
C ASN A 24 -31.10 -23.75 8.67
N LYS A 25 -31.75 -22.59 8.51
CA LYS A 25 -33.18 -22.49 8.22
C LYS A 25 -33.38 -21.89 6.84
N VAL A 26 -34.31 -22.47 6.08
CA VAL A 26 -34.88 -21.85 4.90
C VAL A 26 -36.04 -20.97 5.37
N GLU A 27 -36.00 -19.69 5.05
CA GLU A 27 -36.99 -18.72 5.49
C GLU A 27 -37.59 -17.99 4.28
N ARG A 28 -38.91 -17.96 4.18
CA ARG A 28 -39.63 -17.20 3.15
C ARG A 28 -40.71 -16.33 3.78
N LEU A 29 -40.71 -15.05 3.45
CA LEU A 29 -41.81 -14.16 3.80
C LEU A 29 -43.01 -14.45 2.91
N LEU A 30 -44.15 -14.82 3.48
CA LEU A 30 -45.39 -15.03 2.74
C LEU A 30 -46.22 -13.75 2.74
N TYR A 31 -46.43 -13.18 3.93
CA TYR A 31 -47.17 -11.93 4.11
C TYR A 31 -46.36 -10.98 4.99
N PRO A 32 -46.10 -9.74 4.53
CA PRO A 32 -45.45 -8.72 5.35
C PRO A 32 -46.38 -8.29 6.49
N GLU A 33 -45.80 -7.57 7.44
CA GLU A 33 -46.58 -6.91 8.48
C GLU A 33 -47.44 -5.82 7.84
N ILE A 34 -48.73 -5.80 8.19
CA ILE A 34 -49.66 -4.82 7.65
C ILE A 34 -50.43 -4.15 8.79
N ARG A 35 -50.69 -2.85 8.63
CA ARG A 35 -51.70 -2.15 9.42
C ARG A 35 -52.99 -2.15 8.63
N ALA A 36 -54.05 -2.72 9.18
CA ALA A 36 -55.33 -2.84 8.51
C ALA A 36 -56.45 -2.42 9.46
N GLU A 37 -57.41 -1.67 8.94
CA GLU A 37 -58.70 -1.52 9.61
C GLU A 37 -59.44 -2.85 9.57
N VAL A 38 -59.92 -3.26 10.74
CA VAL A 38 -60.69 -4.49 10.93
C VAL A 38 -62.01 -4.18 11.62
N ASP A 39 -63.06 -4.86 11.18
CA ASP A 39 -64.34 -4.93 11.85
C ASP A 39 -64.33 -6.16 12.76
N ILE A 40 -64.43 -5.95 14.08
CA ILE A 40 -64.39 -7.00 15.08
C ILE A 40 -65.80 -7.26 15.60
N ALA A 41 -66.22 -8.53 15.62
CA ALA A 41 -67.50 -8.96 16.17
C ALA A 41 -67.33 -10.15 17.12
N SER A 42 -68.22 -10.26 18.10
CA SER A 42 -68.30 -11.40 19.01
C SER A 42 -68.74 -12.68 18.29
N THR A 43 -68.23 -13.82 18.75
CA THR A 43 -68.70 -15.15 18.31
C THR A 43 -69.48 -15.84 19.43
N ASP A 44 -70.17 -16.93 19.10
CA ASP A 44 -70.86 -17.78 20.10
C ASP A 44 -69.87 -18.55 21.02
N THR A 45 -68.56 -18.46 20.75
CA THR A 45 -67.52 -19.11 21.53
C THR A 45 -66.81 -18.13 22.46
N ALA A 46 -66.85 -18.40 23.77
CA ALA A 46 -66.27 -17.53 24.78
C ALA A 46 -64.76 -17.30 24.56
N GLY A 47 -64.36 -16.02 24.50
CA GLY A 47 -62.95 -15.65 24.33
C GLY A 47 -62.43 -15.71 22.89
N VAL A 48 -63.33 -15.85 21.90
CA VAL A 48 -63.05 -15.82 20.46
C VAL A 48 -63.83 -14.68 19.80
N LEU A 49 -63.14 -13.82 19.08
CA LEU A 49 -63.74 -12.78 18.23
C LEU A 49 -63.41 -13.09 16.78
N ILE A 50 -64.28 -12.63 15.89
CA ILE A 50 -64.01 -12.66 14.44
C ILE A 50 -63.68 -11.26 13.97
N ALA A 51 -62.58 -11.14 13.24
CA ALA A 51 -62.14 -9.90 12.61
C ALA A 51 -62.26 -10.03 11.09
N THR A 52 -62.77 -8.98 10.46
CA THR A 52 -63.00 -8.91 9.02
C THR A 52 -62.24 -7.71 8.46
N THR A 53 -61.55 -7.85 7.32
CA THR A 53 -60.84 -6.74 6.67
C THR A 53 -60.89 -6.88 5.15
N ASN A 54 -60.64 -5.77 4.44
CA ASN A 54 -60.56 -5.75 2.98
C ASN A 54 -59.13 -6.01 2.46
N VAL A 55 -58.17 -6.28 3.34
CA VAL A 55 -56.76 -6.46 2.97
C VAL A 55 -56.42 -7.94 2.80
N GLY A 56 -56.04 -8.35 1.58
CA GLY A 56 -55.52 -9.69 1.27
C GLY A 56 -56.57 -10.81 1.26
N ALA A 57 -56.56 -11.67 0.25
CA ALA A 57 -57.60 -12.70 0.06
C ALA A 57 -57.76 -13.65 1.27
N TYR A 58 -56.65 -14.06 1.89
CA TYR A 58 -56.62 -14.99 3.04
C TYR A 58 -56.66 -14.29 4.41
N LEU A 59 -56.63 -12.97 4.44
CA LEU A 59 -56.78 -12.17 5.65
C LEU A 59 -58.16 -11.50 5.74
N LYS A 60 -59.04 -11.72 4.74
CA LYS A 60 -60.41 -11.18 4.72
C LYS A 60 -61.19 -11.47 6.00
N ARG A 61 -61.00 -12.65 6.59
CA ARG A 61 -61.57 -13.07 7.87
C ARG A 61 -60.55 -13.85 8.67
N PHE A 62 -60.38 -13.53 9.96
CA PHE A 62 -59.54 -14.28 10.89
C PHE A 62 -60.09 -14.18 12.32
N LEU A 63 -59.64 -15.07 13.20
CA LEU A 63 -60.03 -15.07 14.61
C LEU A 63 -59.04 -14.32 15.48
N LEU A 64 -59.55 -13.65 16.52
CA LEU A 64 -58.77 -13.07 17.62
C LEU A 64 -59.12 -13.80 18.92
N VAL A 65 -58.13 -14.36 19.61
CA VAL A 65 -58.33 -15.12 20.85
C VAL A 65 -57.51 -14.56 22.02
N LYS A 66 -58.06 -14.69 23.24
CA LYS A 66 -57.38 -14.27 24.48
C LYS A 66 -56.25 -15.21 24.90
N SER A 67 -56.34 -16.51 24.58
CA SER A 67 -55.37 -17.51 25.03
C SER A 67 -55.27 -18.71 24.08
N ASN A 68 -54.24 -19.55 24.29
CA ASN A 68 -54.07 -20.80 23.54
C ASN A 68 -55.12 -21.87 23.89
N LYS A 69 -55.92 -21.66 24.95
CA LYS A 69 -56.90 -22.63 25.47
C LYS A 69 -58.31 -22.42 24.91
N CYS A 70 -58.51 -21.42 24.05
CA CYS A 70 -59.80 -21.18 23.42
C CYS A 70 -60.09 -22.27 22.38
N ASP A 71 -61.28 -22.87 22.44
CA ASP A 71 -61.72 -23.81 21.41
C ASP A 71 -62.03 -23.04 20.12
N VAL A 72 -61.33 -23.38 19.04
CA VAL A 72 -61.52 -22.78 17.71
C VAL A 72 -61.86 -23.83 16.65
N SER A 73 -62.25 -25.03 17.08
CA SER A 73 -62.57 -26.18 16.20
C SER A 73 -63.69 -25.86 15.21
N ALA A 74 -64.71 -25.09 15.63
CA ALA A 74 -65.81 -24.63 14.79
C ALA A 74 -65.37 -23.70 13.62
N TYR A 75 -64.13 -23.23 13.63
CA TYR A 75 -63.57 -22.31 12.64
C TYR A 75 -62.25 -22.84 12.06
N ALA A 76 -62.19 -24.14 11.74
CA ALA A 76 -60.99 -24.81 11.28
C ALA A 76 -60.29 -24.12 10.09
N ASP A 77 -61.07 -23.49 9.21
CA ASP A 77 -60.58 -22.88 7.97
C ASP A 77 -60.12 -21.41 8.10
N LEU A 78 -60.14 -20.85 9.31
CA LEU A 78 -59.75 -19.46 9.54
C LEU A 78 -58.37 -19.32 10.19
N PRO A 79 -57.54 -18.33 9.79
CA PRO A 79 -56.36 -17.95 10.55
C PRO A 79 -56.72 -17.50 11.98
N VAL A 80 -55.83 -17.71 12.94
CA VAL A 80 -56.05 -17.40 14.36
C VAL A 80 -54.90 -16.56 14.90
N LEU A 81 -55.22 -15.33 15.31
CA LEU A 81 -54.35 -14.43 16.05
C LEU A 81 -54.65 -14.46 17.53
N LYS A 82 -53.60 -14.38 18.33
CA LYS A 82 -53.63 -14.29 19.78
C LYS A 82 -53.11 -12.94 20.25
N VAL A 83 -53.74 -12.41 21.29
CA VAL A 83 -53.22 -11.26 22.05
C VAL A 83 -52.12 -11.71 23.02
N LYS A 84 -50.94 -11.07 22.98
CA LYS A 84 -49.76 -11.48 23.78
C LYS A 84 -49.83 -11.11 25.27
N LYS A 85 -50.61 -10.09 25.64
CA LYS A 85 -50.87 -9.69 27.03
C LYS A 85 -52.37 -9.84 27.31
N SER A 86 -52.78 -9.98 28.57
CA SER A 86 -54.20 -10.00 28.98
C SER A 86 -54.86 -8.64 28.75
N ALA A 87 -54.99 -8.21 27.49
CA ALA A 87 -55.83 -7.09 27.14
C ALA A 87 -57.28 -7.58 27.21
N ASP A 88 -58.15 -6.80 27.82
CA ASP A 88 -59.56 -7.02 27.61
C ASP A 88 -59.88 -6.77 26.13
N PHE A 89 -60.87 -7.47 25.58
CA PHE A 89 -61.23 -7.30 24.18
C PHE A 89 -61.70 -5.86 23.89
N ASN A 90 -62.25 -5.20 24.91
CA ASN A 90 -62.63 -3.79 24.89
C ASN A 90 -61.44 -2.82 24.78
N SER A 91 -60.20 -3.26 25.02
CA SER A 91 -58.98 -2.44 24.92
C SER A 91 -58.10 -2.79 23.71
N ILE A 92 -58.63 -3.55 22.75
CA ILE A 92 -57.94 -3.80 21.47
C ILE A 92 -57.75 -2.47 20.74
N SER A 93 -56.50 -2.19 20.35
CA SER A 93 -56.08 -0.99 19.62
C SER A 93 -54.95 -1.32 18.65
N SER A 94 -54.49 -0.32 17.91
CA SER A 94 -53.37 -0.45 16.97
C SER A 94 -52.05 -0.90 17.60
N ASN A 95 -51.91 -0.70 18.91
CA ASN A 95 -50.70 -1.04 19.66
C ASN A 95 -50.82 -2.39 20.39
N THR A 96 -51.95 -3.09 20.25
CA THR A 96 -52.15 -4.39 20.87
C THR A 96 -51.18 -5.41 20.27
N PRO A 97 -50.31 -6.04 21.08
CA PRO A 97 -49.32 -6.98 20.56
C PRO A 97 -49.97 -8.32 20.20
N LEU A 98 -49.89 -8.70 18.92
CA LEU A 98 -50.49 -9.91 18.38
C LEU A 98 -49.43 -10.96 17.99
N SER A 99 -49.84 -12.23 17.95
CA SER A 99 -49.06 -13.35 17.41
C SER A 99 -49.96 -14.41 16.79
N TRP A 100 -49.50 -15.10 15.75
CA TRP A 100 -50.21 -16.22 15.15
C TRP A 100 -50.23 -17.45 16.06
N LEU A 101 -51.42 -18.02 16.28
CA LEU A 101 -51.60 -19.39 16.76
C LEU A 101 -51.77 -20.36 15.60
N ARG A 102 -52.53 -19.96 14.57
CA ARG A 102 -52.62 -20.63 13.28
C ARG A 102 -52.49 -19.56 12.20
N SER A 103 -51.36 -19.55 11.49
CA SER A 103 -51.09 -18.52 10.48
C SER A 103 -51.76 -18.87 9.14
N PRO A 104 -51.96 -17.88 8.25
CA PRO A 104 -52.41 -18.12 6.88
C PRO A 104 -51.54 -19.11 6.09
N ALA A 105 -50.28 -19.33 6.49
CA ALA A 105 -49.39 -20.29 5.85
C ALA A 105 -49.94 -21.72 5.88
N TYR A 106 -50.73 -22.05 6.90
CA TYR A 106 -51.38 -23.37 7.02
C TYR A 106 -52.33 -23.68 5.85
N PHE A 107 -52.84 -22.65 5.17
CA PHE A 107 -53.81 -22.77 4.08
C PHE A 107 -53.21 -22.48 2.70
N THR A 108 -51.93 -22.10 2.63
CA THR A 108 -51.26 -21.82 1.36
C THR A 108 -50.72 -23.12 0.75
N GLN A 109 -50.92 -23.31 -0.56
CA GLN A 109 -50.31 -24.41 -1.30
C GLN A 109 -48.78 -24.34 -1.22
N GLU A 110 -48.13 -25.50 -1.21
CA GLU A 110 -46.68 -25.58 -1.38
C GLU A 110 -46.30 -25.02 -2.76
N ILE A 111 -45.45 -23.99 -2.76
CA ILE A 111 -44.94 -23.33 -3.98
C ILE A 111 -43.46 -23.66 -4.08
N THR A 112 -43.03 -24.21 -5.21
CA THR A 112 -41.63 -24.56 -5.43
C THR A 112 -40.76 -23.30 -5.62
N THR A 113 -39.45 -23.42 -5.43
CA THR A 113 -38.51 -22.32 -5.72
C THR A 113 -38.54 -21.88 -7.19
N ALA A 114 -38.86 -22.79 -8.12
CA ALA A 114 -39.04 -22.47 -9.53
C ALA A 114 -40.30 -21.63 -9.78
N ASP A 115 -41.40 -21.91 -9.08
CA ASP A 115 -42.65 -21.15 -9.20
C ASP A 115 -42.51 -19.75 -8.60
N ILE A 116 -41.74 -19.60 -7.52
CA ILE A 116 -41.36 -18.29 -6.98
C ILE A 116 -40.63 -17.47 -8.05
N ALA A 117 -39.60 -18.04 -8.69
CA ALA A 117 -38.84 -17.32 -9.72
C ALA A 117 -39.70 -16.98 -10.97
N LYS A 118 -40.64 -17.86 -11.34
CA LYS A 118 -41.62 -17.57 -12.42
C LYS A 118 -42.55 -16.41 -12.06
N SER A 119 -42.90 -16.24 -10.79
CA SER A 119 -43.77 -15.13 -10.36
C SER A 119 -43.17 -13.74 -10.59
N TRP A 120 -41.87 -13.65 -10.84
CA TRP A 120 -41.15 -12.39 -11.09
C TRP A 120 -41.21 -11.92 -12.55
N ILE A 121 -41.75 -12.72 -13.46
CA ILE A 121 -41.86 -12.38 -14.89
C ILE A 121 -42.69 -11.09 -15.04
N ASN A 122 -42.11 -10.10 -15.71
CA ASN A 122 -42.71 -8.79 -16.00
C ASN A 122 -43.18 -8.00 -14.77
N LYS A 123 -42.66 -8.32 -13.58
CA LYS A 123 -43.01 -7.62 -12.33
C LYS A 123 -42.04 -6.51 -11.93
N PHE A 124 -40.97 -6.30 -12.70
CA PHE A 124 -39.92 -5.31 -12.44
C PHE A 124 -40.01 -4.13 -13.41
N SER A 125 -39.88 -2.91 -12.91
CA SER A 125 -39.87 -1.67 -13.67
C SER A 125 -38.62 -0.85 -13.37
N PHE A 126 -37.95 -0.34 -14.41
CA PHE A 126 -36.84 0.61 -14.28
C PHE A 126 -37.38 2.00 -13.95
N LYS A 127 -37.77 2.18 -12.69
CA LYS A 127 -38.21 3.45 -12.17
C LYS A 127 -37.04 4.17 -11.51
N GLU A 128 -36.48 5.15 -12.21
CA GLU A 128 -35.45 6.02 -11.66
C GLU A 128 -36.07 7.06 -10.70
N GLU A 129 -35.34 7.46 -9.67
CA GLU A 129 -35.72 8.57 -8.81
C GLU A 129 -35.51 9.91 -9.52
N ASP A 130 -36.34 10.89 -9.17
CA ASP A 130 -36.19 12.27 -9.60
C ASP A 130 -36.51 13.16 -8.42
N GLN A 131 -35.50 13.87 -7.91
CA GLN A 131 -35.65 14.72 -6.73
C GLN A 131 -36.44 16.00 -7.06
N GLU A 132 -36.31 16.54 -8.26
CA GLU A 132 -37.02 17.75 -8.69
C GLU A 132 -38.51 17.46 -8.86
N LEU A 133 -38.84 16.30 -9.45
CA LEU A 133 -40.22 15.84 -9.68
C LEU A 133 -40.80 15.02 -8.50
N GLN A 134 -40.06 14.86 -7.40
CA GLN A 134 -40.45 14.08 -6.22
C GLN A 134 -40.84 12.61 -6.56
N ILE A 135 -40.19 12.03 -7.56
CA ILE A 135 -40.37 10.63 -7.94
C ILE A 135 -39.45 9.76 -7.09
N HIS A 136 -40.04 8.88 -6.28
CA HIS A 136 -39.29 7.86 -5.54
C HIS A 136 -39.02 6.64 -6.43
N GLY A 137 -37.75 6.26 -6.61
CA GLY A 137 -37.32 5.17 -7.47
C GLY A 137 -35.94 4.63 -7.09
N LEU A 138 -35.31 3.87 -7.99
CA LEU A 138 -33.90 3.51 -7.92
C LEU A 138 -33.05 4.73 -8.24
N ARG A 139 -31.90 4.85 -7.58
CA ARG A 139 -30.92 5.89 -7.86
C ARG A 139 -30.29 5.68 -9.24
N THR A 140 -29.87 6.77 -9.90
CA THR A 140 -29.13 6.74 -11.17
C THR A 140 -28.01 5.67 -11.22
N PRO A 141 -27.10 5.57 -10.22
CA PRO A 141 -26.07 4.53 -10.22
C PRO A 141 -26.60 3.10 -10.15
N GLN A 142 -27.78 2.88 -9.55
CA GLN A 142 -28.41 1.56 -9.49
C GLN A 142 -29.01 1.18 -10.85
N VAL A 143 -29.68 2.13 -11.51
CA VAL A 143 -30.24 1.95 -12.86
C VAL A 143 -29.11 1.71 -13.87
N GLY A 144 -28.06 2.53 -13.84
CA GLY A 144 -26.87 2.35 -14.68
C GLY A 144 -26.19 1.00 -14.49
N ALA A 145 -25.99 0.58 -13.23
CA ALA A 145 -25.45 -0.74 -12.92
C ALA A 145 -26.34 -1.88 -13.45
N LEU A 146 -27.67 -1.77 -13.32
CA LEU A 146 -28.59 -2.78 -13.84
C LEU A 146 -28.54 -2.87 -15.37
N HIS A 147 -28.41 -1.76 -16.09
CA HIS A 147 -28.23 -1.77 -17.53
C HIS A 147 -26.90 -2.41 -17.94
N ALA A 148 -25.80 -2.11 -17.25
CA ALA A 148 -24.51 -2.74 -17.49
C ALA A 148 -24.54 -4.25 -17.24
N ILE A 149 -25.14 -4.68 -16.12
CA ILE A 149 -25.35 -6.11 -15.83
C ILE A 149 -26.20 -6.77 -16.92
N SER A 150 -27.26 -6.09 -17.39
CA SER A 150 -28.14 -6.61 -18.43
C SER A 150 -27.41 -6.79 -19.76
N ALA A 151 -26.59 -5.82 -20.14
CA ALA A 151 -25.74 -5.90 -21.31
C ALA A 151 -24.77 -7.09 -21.21
N GLU A 152 -24.14 -7.28 -20.05
CA GLU A 152 -23.22 -8.41 -19.83
C GLU A 152 -23.95 -9.76 -19.83
N PHE A 153 -25.11 -9.85 -19.18
CA PHE A 153 -25.90 -11.09 -19.11
C PHE A 153 -26.51 -11.49 -20.47
N SER A 154 -26.55 -10.57 -21.43
CA SER A 154 -26.99 -10.83 -22.81
C SER A 154 -25.92 -11.50 -23.69
N LYS A 155 -24.64 -11.47 -23.26
CA LYS A 155 -23.52 -12.05 -24.02
C LYS A 155 -23.46 -13.57 -23.86
N SER A 156 -23.02 -14.26 -24.92
CA SER A 156 -22.83 -15.72 -24.92
C SER A 156 -21.60 -16.16 -24.12
N ASN A 157 -20.51 -15.38 -24.16
CA ASN A 157 -19.34 -15.62 -23.31
C ASN A 157 -19.64 -15.10 -21.89
N ILE A 158 -19.33 -15.91 -20.87
CA ILE A 158 -19.66 -15.60 -19.48
C ILE A 158 -18.38 -15.35 -18.71
N GLU A 159 -18.04 -14.08 -18.52
CA GLU A 159 -16.93 -13.67 -17.68
C GLU A 159 -17.40 -13.16 -16.31
N PRO A 160 -16.61 -13.41 -15.25
CA PRO A 160 -16.80 -12.74 -13.97
C PRO A 160 -16.74 -11.23 -14.11
N SER A 161 -17.75 -10.55 -13.58
CA SER A 161 -17.92 -9.11 -13.73
C SER A 161 -18.00 -8.39 -12.38
N THR A 162 -17.54 -7.15 -12.35
CA THR A 162 -17.45 -6.29 -11.17
C THR A 162 -18.24 -5.01 -11.40
N VAL A 163 -19.08 -4.66 -10.44
CA VAL A 163 -19.79 -3.39 -10.37
C VAL A 163 -19.19 -2.59 -9.21
N VAL A 164 -18.56 -1.47 -9.56
CA VAL A 164 -17.96 -0.56 -8.60
C VAL A 164 -18.98 0.51 -8.23
N LEU A 165 -19.48 0.43 -7.00
CA LEU A 165 -20.47 1.34 -6.44
C LEU A 165 -20.00 1.87 -5.08
N PRO A 166 -19.88 3.19 -4.92
CA PRO A 166 -19.47 3.81 -3.66
C PRO A 166 -20.41 3.41 -2.51
N THR A 167 -19.87 3.38 -1.30
CA THR A 167 -20.63 2.96 -0.10
C THR A 167 -21.83 3.87 0.15
N GLY A 168 -23.06 3.37 -0.02
CA GLY A 168 -24.26 4.17 0.25
C GLY A 168 -25.03 4.56 -1.00
N THR A 169 -24.57 4.23 -2.22
CA THR A 169 -25.35 4.38 -3.46
C THR A 169 -26.39 3.27 -3.67
N GLY A 170 -26.38 2.23 -2.81
CA GLY A 170 -27.41 1.18 -2.79
C GLY A 170 -27.02 -0.13 -3.50
N LYS A 171 -25.78 -0.61 -3.28
CA LYS A 171 -25.25 -1.92 -3.74
C LYS A 171 -26.22 -3.08 -3.48
N THR A 172 -26.76 -3.18 -2.26
CA THR A 172 -27.66 -4.26 -1.88
C THR A 172 -28.95 -4.23 -2.69
N GLU A 173 -29.58 -3.07 -2.83
CA GLU A 173 -30.79 -2.89 -3.64
C GLU A 173 -30.53 -3.18 -5.13
N THR A 174 -29.34 -2.89 -5.67
CA THR A 174 -28.92 -3.32 -7.01
C THR A 174 -28.84 -4.85 -7.13
N MET A 175 -28.27 -5.54 -6.14
CA MET A 175 -28.25 -7.02 -6.10
C MET A 175 -29.66 -7.62 -6.06
N LEU A 176 -30.55 -7.07 -5.21
CA LEU A 176 -31.95 -7.50 -5.13
C LEU A 176 -32.67 -7.31 -6.46
N SER A 177 -32.49 -6.13 -7.08
CA SER A 177 -33.08 -5.79 -8.37
C SER A 177 -32.61 -6.73 -9.47
N THR A 178 -31.30 -7.04 -9.48
CA THR A 178 -30.70 -8.00 -10.43
C THR A 178 -31.34 -9.38 -10.29
N ALA A 179 -31.50 -9.88 -9.06
CA ALA A 179 -32.09 -11.20 -8.81
C ALA A 179 -33.53 -11.32 -9.33
N ILE A 180 -34.35 -10.27 -9.14
CA ILE A 180 -35.74 -10.25 -9.60
C ILE A 180 -35.82 -10.04 -11.11
N TYR A 181 -35.14 -9.02 -11.65
CA TYR A 181 -35.17 -8.67 -13.06
C TYR A 181 -34.68 -9.81 -13.97
N HIS A 182 -33.55 -10.43 -13.62
CA HIS A 182 -33.00 -11.57 -14.37
C HIS A 182 -33.62 -12.92 -13.99
N ARG A 183 -34.56 -12.95 -13.05
CA ARG A 183 -35.27 -14.15 -12.60
C ARG A 183 -34.32 -15.24 -12.12
N CYS A 184 -33.33 -14.84 -11.33
CA CYS A 184 -32.27 -15.73 -10.85
C CYS A 184 -32.85 -16.83 -9.96
N ARG A 185 -32.85 -18.08 -10.44
CA ARG A 185 -33.51 -19.21 -9.76
C ARG A 185 -32.76 -19.65 -8.50
N LYS A 186 -31.43 -19.78 -8.60
CA LYS A 186 -30.52 -20.21 -7.53
C LYS A 186 -29.30 -19.28 -7.49
N VAL A 187 -29.25 -18.44 -6.45
CA VAL A 187 -28.16 -17.49 -6.22
C VAL A 187 -27.38 -17.91 -4.98
N LEU A 188 -26.06 -18.07 -5.12
CA LEU A 188 -25.14 -18.08 -3.99
C LEU A 188 -24.61 -16.65 -3.78
N VAL A 189 -24.79 -16.12 -2.57
CA VAL A 189 -24.27 -14.81 -2.17
C VAL A 189 -23.13 -15.01 -1.17
N LEU A 190 -21.93 -14.58 -1.54
CA LEU A 190 -20.75 -14.59 -0.68
C LEU A 190 -20.52 -13.23 -0.07
N VAL A 191 -20.22 -13.24 1.22
CA VAL A 191 -19.93 -12.03 2.01
C VAL A 191 -18.75 -12.29 2.95
N PRO A 192 -17.93 -11.29 3.30
CA PRO A 192 -16.72 -11.51 4.08
C PRO A 192 -17.01 -11.79 5.57
N SER A 193 -18.16 -11.35 6.10
CA SER A 193 -18.46 -11.41 7.53
C SER A 193 -19.87 -11.90 7.87
N ASN A 194 -20.01 -12.43 9.09
CA ASN A 194 -21.29 -12.91 9.62
C ASN A 194 -22.35 -11.80 9.74
N SER A 195 -21.90 -10.56 10.00
CA SER A 195 -22.77 -9.38 10.11
C SER A 195 -23.44 -9.07 8.77
N LEU A 196 -22.63 -8.96 7.70
CA LEU A 196 -23.13 -8.76 6.34
C LEU A 196 -24.04 -9.89 5.88
N ARG A 197 -23.71 -11.15 6.21
CA ARG A 197 -24.58 -12.31 5.89
C ARG A 197 -25.97 -12.15 6.48
N ASP A 198 -26.05 -11.72 7.75
CA ASP A 198 -27.32 -11.52 8.41
C ASP A 198 -28.07 -10.30 7.84
N GLN A 199 -27.40 -9.17 7.60
CA GLN A 199 -28.00 -7.96 7.04
C GLN A 199 -28.55 -8.17 5.62
N ILE A 200 -27.72 -8.68 4.71
CA ILE A 200 -28.11 -8.92 3.30
C ILE A 200 -29.19 -10.00 3.24
N GLY A 201 -29.14 -11.01 4.11
CA GLY A 201 -30.19 -12.01 4.17
C GLY A 201 -31.54 -11.46 4.63
N GLU A 202 -31.59 -10.54 5.58
CA GLU A 202 -32.85 -9.87 5.92
C GLU A 202 -33.39 -9.01 4.76
N LYS A 203 -32.49 -8.36 4.00
CA LYS A 203 -32.86 -7.60 2.79
C LYS A 203 -33.42 -8.50 1.68
N PHE A 204 -32.81 -9.64 1.39
CA PHE A 204 -33.34 -10.60 0.40
C PHE A 204 -34.71 -11.15 0.80
N LYS A 205 -34.90 -11.52 2.07
CA LYS A 205 -36.19 -12.04 2.58
C LYS A 205 -37.36 -11.07 2.34
N THR A 206 -37.06 -9.77 2.41
CA THR A 206 -38.06 -8.69 2.35
C THR A 206 -38.05 -7.95 1.02
N LEU A 207 -37.14 -8.28 0.10
CA LEU A 207 -36.83 -7.51 -1.11
C LEU A 207 -36.55 -6.02 -0.84
N GLY A 208 -35.98 -5.72 0.33
CA GLY A 208 -35.58 -4.37 0.73
C GLY A 208 -36.70 -3.34 0.56
N CYS A 209 -36.40 -2.22 -0.07
CA CYS A 209 -37.37 -1.15 -0.37
C CYS A 209 -37.99 -1.24 -1.77
N LEU A 210 -37.73 -2.30 -2.55
CA LEU A 210 -38.14 -2.34 -3.98
C LEU A 210 -39.66 -2.20 -4.17
N LYS A 211 -40.46 -2.82 -3.28
CA LYS A 211 -41.93 -2.68 -3.30
C LYS A 211 -42.39 -1.28 -2.90
N GLU A 212 -41.70 -0.65 -1.96
CA GLU A 212 -42.03 0.69 -1.45
C GLU A 212 -41.76 1.76 -2.51
N LEU A 213 -40.66 1.60 -3.26
CA LEU A 213 -40.29 2.45 -4.38
C LEU A 213 -41.19 2.26 -5.62
N GLY A 214 -41.99 1.18 -5.65
CA GLY A 214 -42.79 0.81 -6.81
C GLY A 214 -41.98 0.27 -7.99
N VAL A 215 -40.74 -0.18 -7.72
CA VAL A 215 -39.84 -0.82 -8.69
C VAL A 215 -40.32 -2.24 -9.00
N ILE A 216 -40.97 -2.89 -8.03
CA ILE A 216 -41.66 -4.16 -8.22
C ILE A 216 -43.11 -4.09 -7.74
N GLU A 217 -43.99 -4.85 -8.37
CA GLU A 217 -45.40 -4.89 -8.00
C GLU A 217 -45.61 -5.45 -6.58
N LYS A 218 -46.66 -4.99 -5.88
CA LYS A 218 -46.93 -5.35 -4.48
C LYS A 218 -47.20 -6.84 -4.28
N ASP A 219 -47.78 -7.52 -5.27
CA ASP A 219 -48.14 -8.94 -5.25
C ASP A 219 -46.97 -9.88 -5.59
N THR A 220 -45.81 -9.34 -6.01
CA THR A 220 -44.60 -10.12 -6.30
C THR A 220 -44.21 -11.02 -5.12
N LEU A 221 -43.98 -12.31 -5.35
CA LEU A 221 -43.63 -13.25 -4.28
C LEU A 221 -42.19 -12.99 -3.78
N TYR A 222 -41.99 -13.12 -2.46
CA TYR A 222 -40.65 -13.04 -1.87
C TYR A 222 -39.85 -14.34 -2.08
N PRO A 223 -38.51 -14.25 -2.23
CA PRO A 223 -37.64 -15.41 -2.39
C PRO A 223 -37.59 -16.27 -1.12
N ALA A 224 -37.35 -17.56 -1.28
CA ALA A 224 -36.91 -18.41 -0.18
C ALA A 224 -35.41 -18.21 0.06
N VAL A 225 -35.02 -17.84 1.29
CA VAL A 225 -33.65 -17.44 1.63
C VAL A 225 -33.08 -18.33 2.72
N THR A 226 -31.86 -18.83 2.51
CA THR A 226 -31.10 -19.57 3.53
C THR A 226 -29.83 -18.82 3.91
N LYS A 227 -29.66 -18.55 5.20
CA LYS A 227 -28.41 -18.02 5.77
C LYS A 227 -27.61 -19.17 6.36
N ILE A 228 -26.43 -19.47 5.81
CA ILE A 228 -25.56 -20.54 6.32
C ILE A 228 -24.86 -20.03 7.58
N LYS A 229 -25.33 -20.49 8.73
CA LYS A 229 -24.84 -20.16 10.08
C LYS A 229 -24.05 -21.29 10.73
N HIS A 230 -24.27 -22.52 10.27
CA HIS A 230 -23.62 -23.72 10.75
C HIS A 230 -23.09 -24.53 9.56
N GLY A 231 -22.00 -25.28 9.76
CA GLY A 231 -21.45 -26.17 8.74
C GLY A 231 -22.47 -27.24 8.33
N ILE A 232 -22.44 -27.63 7.06
CA ILE A 232 -23.36 -28.63 6.48
C ILE A 232 -22.64 -29.99 6.50
N LYS A 233 -23.29 -31.02 7.05
CA LYS A 233 -22.60 -32.27 7.36
C LYS A 233 -22.50 -33.25 6.19
N SER A 234 -23.33 -33.10 5.15
CA SER A 234 -23.36 -33.98 3.98
C SER A 234 -23.73 -33.24 2.69
N SER A 235 -23.40 -33.82 1.54
CA SER A 235 -23.84 -33.32 0.23
C SER A 235 -25.36 -33.43 0.05
N ASP A 236 -26.01 -34.44 0.63
CA ASP A 236 -27.48 -34.56 0.58
C ASP A 236 -28.18 -33.46 1.38
N ASP A 237 -27.59 -33.04 2.49
CA ASP A 237 -28.08 -31.89 3.26
C ASP A 237 -27.89 -30.58 2.47
N ALA A 238 -26.79 -30.45 1.73
CA ALA A 238 -26.60 -29.33 0.80
C ALA A 238 -27.64 -29.32 -0.33
N LYS A 239 -27.98 -30.48 -0.91
CA LYS A 239 -29.05 -30.62 -1.91
C LYS A 239 -30.41 -30.20 -1.38
N LYS A 240 -30.78 -30.63 -0.16
CA LYS A 240 -32.03 -30.19 0.48
C LYS A 240 -32.12 -28.68 0.64
N ILE A 241 -31.01 -28.03 1.03
CA ILE A 241 -30.94 -26.56 1.10
C ILE A 241 -31.13 -25.96 -0.30
N LEU A 242 -30.44 -26.49 -1.30
CA LEU A 242 -30.57 -26.03 -2.69
C LEU A 242 -32.00 -26.12 -3.18
N GLU A 243 -32.66 -27.27 -3.07
CA GLU A 243 -34.04 -27.50 -3.56
C GLU A 243 -35.04 -26.48 -3.00
N ASN A 244 -34.86 -26.11 -1.73
CA ASN A 244 -35.78 -25.25 -0.98
C ASN A 244 -35.41 -23.76 -0.96
N SER A 245 -34.24 -23.36 -1.47
CA SER A 245 -33.80 -21.95 -1.46
C SER A 245 -33.75 -21.33 -2.85
N ASN A 246 -34.18 -20.09 -3.01
CA ASN A 246 -33.83 -19.25 -4.17
C ASN A 246 -32.47 -18.57 -3.97
N VAL A 247 -32.19 -18.15 -2.73
CA VAL A 247 -30.98 -17.41 -2.37
C VAL A 247 -30.31 -18.07 -1.17
N ILE A 248 -29.03 -18.38 -1.29
CA ILE A 248 -28.19 -18.94 -0.23
C ILE A 248 -27.11 -17.93 0.08
N ILE A 249 -26.93 -17.57 1.35
CA ILE A 249 -25.98 -16.54 1.77
C ILE A 249 -25.01 -17.14 2.78
N ALA A 250 -23.71 -17.05 2.47
CA ALA A 250 -22.67 -17.69 3.25
C ALA A 250 -21.38 -16.86 3.31
N THR A 251 -20.54 -17.14 4.29
CA THR A 251 -19.16 -16.64 4.32
C THR A 251 -18.21 -17.68 3.74
N PRO A 252 -17.10 -17.30 3.08
CA PRO A 252 -16.13 -18.28 2.58
C PRO A 252 -15.58 -19.19 3.68
N GLN A 253 -15.42 -18.68 4.92
CA GLN A 253 -14.89 -19.49 6.02
C GLN A 253 -15.84 -20.62 6.45
N ILE A 254 -17.17 -20.41 6.37
CA ILE A 254 -18.11 -21.44 6.83
C ILE A 254 -18.27 -22.57 5.80
N LEU A 255 -18.19 -22.23 4.51
CA LEU A 255 -18.24 -23.22 3.44
C LEU A 255 -17.02 -24.15 3.47
N ASN A 256 -15.83 -23.63 3.82
CA ASN A 256 -14.56 -24.37 3.89
C ASN A 256 -14.17 -24.80 5.32
N SER A 257 -15.10 -24.80 6.27
CA SER A 257 -14.79 -25.16 7.66
C SER A 257 -14.58 -26.67 7.82
N LYS A 258 -13.81 -27.11 8.84
CA LYS A 258 -13.65 -28.53 9.20
C LYS A 258 -14.98 -29.24 9.54
N PHE A 259 -16.05 -28.48 9.74
CA PHE A 259 -17.40 -28.98 10.01
C PHE A 259 -18.20 -29.27 8.74
N SER A 260 -17.71 -28.81 7.58
CA SER A 260 -18.23 -29.16 6.26
C SER A 260 -17.41 -30.35 5.72
N LYS A 261 -18.06 -31.45 5.36
CA LYS A 261 -17.37 -32.60 4.72
C LYS A 261 -16.96 -32.25 3.28
N ALA A 262 -15.99 -32.99 2.74
CA ALA A 262 -15.60 -32.93 1.32
C ALA A 262 -16.85 -33.10 0.42
N GLY A 263 -16.98 -32.25 -0.61
CA GLY A 263 -18.09 -32.27 -1.58
C GLY A 263 -19.26 -31.31 -1.30
N VAL A 264 -19.36 -30.69 -0.12
CA VAL A 264 -20.46 -29.73 0.19
C VAL A 264 -20.34 -28.45 -0.63
N LEU A 265 -19.14 -27.86 -0.67
CA LEU A 265 -18.88 -26.66 -1.47
C LEU A 265 -19.19 -26.93 -2.94
N ASP A 266 -18.70 -28.06 -3.47
CA ASP A 266 -18.94 -28.49 -4.85
C ASP A 266 -20.44 -28.59 -5.14
N THR A 267 -21.19 -29.28 -4.28
CA THR A 267 -22.64 -29.43 -4.41
C THR A 267 -23.36 -28.07 -4.48
N LEU A 268 -23.00 -27.13 -3.59
CA LEU A 268 -23.61 -25.80 -3.57
C LEU A 268 -23.25 -24.96 -4.81
N CYS A 269 -21.98 -24.97 -5.22
CA CYS A 269 -21.50 -24.24 -6.38
C CYS A 269 -22.08 -24.80 -7.68
N GLU A 270 -22.13 -26.12 -7.83
CA GLU A 270 -22.74 -26.80 -8.99
C GLU A 270 -24.25 -26.55 -9.08
N GLY A 271 -24.96 -26.53 -7.94
CA GLY A 271 -26.40 -26.32 -7.89
C GLY A 271 -26.88 -24.87 -8.00
N CYS A 272 -25.99 -23.87 -7.95
CA CYS A 272 -26.33 -22.47 -8.14
C CYS A 272 -26.02 -21.99 -9.56
N ASP A 273 -26.90 -21.19 -10.14
CA ASP A 273 -26.74 -20.62 -11.49
C ASP A 273 -25.99 -19.27 -11.47
N TYR A 274 -26.07 -18.57 -10.33
CA TYR A 274 -25.52 -17.23 -10.13
C TYR A 274 -24.67 -17.19 -8.86
N LEU A 275 -23.53 -16.50 -8.94
CA LEU A 275 -22.70 -16.15 -7.79
C LEU A 275 -22.67 -14.63 -7.65
N PHE A 276 -23.20 -14.11 -6.54
CA PHE A 276 -23.04 -12.72 -6.15
C PHE A 276 -22.01 -12.61 -5.03
N VAL A 277 -21.13 -11.63 -5.11
CA VAL A 277 -20.08 -11.40 -4.12
C VAL A 277 -20.17 -9.95 -3.68
N ASP A 278 -20.38 -9.70 -2.41
CA ASP A 278 -20.33 -8.34 -1.85
C ASP A 278 -18.99 -8.12 -1.13
N GLU A 279 -18.45 -6.91 -1.27
CA GLU A 279 -17.14 -6.50 -0.75
C GLU A 279 -16.00 -7.45 -1.17
N ALA A 280 -15.94 -7.74 -2.49
CA ALA A 280 -15.06 -8.76 -3.07
C ALA A 280 -13.55 -8.61 -2.74
N HIS A 281 -13.08 -7.39 -2.51
CA HIS A 281 -11.67 -7.09 -2.17
C HIS A 281 -11.23 -7.63 -0.79
N HIS A 282 -12.16 -8.03 0.09
CA HIS A 282 -11.86 -8.67 1.38
C HIS A 282 -11.66 -10.19 1.29
N ILE A 283 -11.95 -10.81 0.14
CA ILE A 283 -11.78 -12.25 -0.04
C ILE A 283 -10.34 -12.54 -0.47
N SER A 284 -9.65 -13.45 0.25
CA SER A 284 -8.28 -13.86 -0.10
C SER A 284 -8.21 -14.56 -1.46
N ALA A 285 -7.15 -14.31 -2.22
CA ALA A 285 -6.92 -14.79 -3.59
C ALA A 285 -7.17 -16.28 -3.73
N LYS A 286 -6.58 -17.06 -2.83
CA LYS A 286 -6.66 -18.53 -2.84
C LYS A 286 -8.11 -19.04 -2.71
N LYS A 287 -8.86 -18.52 -1.75
CA LYS A 287 -10.27 -18.93 -1.52
C LYS A 287 -11.20 -18.40 -2.61
N TRP A 288 -10.90 -17.21 -3.12
CA TRP A 288 -11.64 -16.62 -4.22
C TRP A 288 -11.52 -17.49 -5.47
N ASN A 289 -10.29 -17.81 -5.88
CA ASN A 289 -10.02 -18.63 -7.07
C ASN A 289 -10.67 -20.02 -6.93
N GLU A 290 -10.57 -20.67 -5.77
CA GLU A 290 -11.19 -21.97 -5.51
C GLU A 290 -12.71 -21.99 -5.75
N ILE A 291 -13.44 -20.94 -5.33
CA ILE A 291 -14.88 -20.86 -5.55
C ILE A 291 -15.20 -20.38 -6.97
N LYS A 292 -14.46 -19.38 -7.46
CA LYS A 292 -14.63 -18.80 -8.79
C LYS A 292 -14.50 -19.85 -9.89
N GLU A 293 -13.50 -20.72 -9.82
CA GLU A 293 -13.28 -21.81 -10.78
C GLU A 293 -14.49 -22.77 -10.85
N LYS A 294 -15.19 -23.01 -9.74
CA LYS A 294 -16.40 -23.85 -9.69
C LYS A 294 -17.63 -23.19 -10.32
N PHE A 295 -17.56 -21.90 -10.62
CA PHE A 295 -18.57 -21.14 -11.36
C PHE A 295 -18.15 -20.85 -12.80
N ALA A 296 -17.15 -21.55 -13.34
CA ALA A 296 -16.82 -21.48 -14.77
C ALA A 296 -18.06 -21.73 -15.64
N GLY A 297 -18.30 -20.86 -16.63
CA GLY A 297 -19.49 -20.90 -17.48
C GLY A 297 -20.80 -20.47 -16.80
N LYS A 298 -20.76 -19.90 -15.59
CA LYS A 298 -21.93 -19.39 -14.85
C LYS A 298 -21.79 -17.90 -14.56
N ARG A 299 -22.91 -17.22 -14.29
CA ARG A 299 -22.93 -15.77 -14.10
C ARG A 299 -22.37 -15.38 -12.72
N VAL A 300 -21.23 -14.69 -12.72
CA VAL A 300 -20.56 -14.20 -11.50
C VAL A 300 -20.57 -12.68 -11.48
N LEU A 301 -21.15 -12.09 -10.43
CA LEU A 301 -21.17 -10.64 -10.19
C LEU A 301 -20.51 -10.30 -8.86
N GLN A 302 -19.56 -9.39 -8.90
CA GLN A 302 -18.91 -8.79 -7.74
C GLN A 302 -19.42 -7.36 -7.55
N PHE A 303 -19.66 -6.99 -6.30
CA PHE A 303 -20.02 -5.64 -5.89
C PHE A 303 -18.95 -5.16 -4.90
N THR A 304 -18.38 -3.99 -5.16
CA THR A 304 -17.35 -3.42 -4.28
C THR A 304 -17.36 -1.89 -4.39
N ALA A 305 -16.90 -1.21 -3.34
CA ALA A 305 -16.58 0.22 -3.45
C ALA A 305 -15.14 0.44 -3.97
N THR A 306 -14.28 -0.57 -3.84
CA THR A 306 -12.83 -0.48 -4.10
C THR A 306 -12.41 -1.70 -4.93
N PRO A 307 -12.05 -1.54 -6.22
CA PRO A 307 -11.73 -2.67 -7.10
C PRO A 307 -10.31 -3.22 -6.93
N PHE A 308 -9.52 -2.69 -6.01
CA PHE A 308 -8.15 -3.12 -5.71
C PHE A 308 -8.09 -3.88 -4.38
N ARG A 309 -7.22 -4.89 -4.29
CA ARG A 309 -7.09 -5.74 -3.10
C ARG A 309 -5.94 -5.30 -2.20
N ASN A 310 -6.06 -5.64 -0.92
CA ASN A 310 -5.04 -5.31 0.09
C ASN A 310 -3.69 -6.04 -0.14
N ASP A 311 -3.70 -7.17 -0.85
CA ASP A 311 -2.50 -7.94 -1.22
C ASP A 311 -1.91 -7.56 -2.58
N THR A 312 -2.37 -6.45 -3.19
CA THR A 312 -1.92 -5.93 -4.51
C THR A 312 -2.22 -6.84 -5.71
N GLU A 313 -2.94 -7.94 -5.48
CA GLU A 313 -3.43 -8.84 -6.53
C GLU A 313 -4.76 -8.35 -7.12
N SER A 314 -5.05 -8.74 -8.36
CA SER A 314 -6.33 -8.40 -9.01
C SER A 314 -7.53 -9.13 -8.38
N LEU A 315 -8.73 -8.53 -8.49
CA LEU A 315 -10.02 -9.20 -8.23
C LEU A 315 -10.34 -10.28 -9.28
N GLY A 316 -9.66 -10.26 -10.42
CA GLY A 316 -9.81 -11.21 -11.52
C GLY A 316 -11.21 -11.19 -12.13
N ALA A 317 -11.84 -10.02 -12.23
CA ALA A 317 -13.17 -9.83 -12.82
C ALA A 317 -13.23 -8.47 -13.53
N LYS A 318 -13.92 -8.43 -14.67
CA LYS A 318 -14.05 -7.23 -15.51
C LYS A 318 -14.97 -6.21 -14.83
N ILE A 319 -14.48 -5.00 -14.58
CA ILE A 319 -15.28 -3.85 -14.18
C ILE A 319 -16.20 -3.47 -15.34
N ILE A 320 -17.49 -3.78 -15.22
CA ILE A 320 -18.52 -3.49 -16.23
C ILE A 320 -19.26 -2.18 -15.97
N TYR A 321 -19.13 -1.63 -14.75
CA TYR A 321 -19.70 -0.35 -14.37
C TYR A 321 -18.91 0.23 -13.20
N ASN A 322 -18.54 1.50 -13.31
CA ASN A 322 -17.89 2.26 -12.26
C ASN A 322 -18.62 3.58 -12.08
N TYR A 323 -19.19 3.80 -10.90
CA TYR A 323 -19.72 5.08 -10.49
C TYR A 323 -18.74 5.71 -9.50
N THR A 324 -18.12 6.81 -9.86
CA THR A 324 -17.04 7.41 -9.06
C THR A 324 -17.58 8.04 -7.77
N MET A 325 -16.70 8.20 -6.78
CA MET A 325 -17.06 8.93 -5.55
C MET A 325 -17.42 10.39 -5.86
N GLY A 326 -16.72 11.02 -6.82
CA GLY A 326 -17.01 12.38 -7.26
C GLY A 326 -18.40 12.55 -7.88
N GLU A 327 -18.84 11.61 -8.72
CA GLU A 327 -20.20 11.60 -9.27
C GLU A 327 -21.26 11.43 -8.17
N ALA A 328 -20.97 10.57 -7.18
CA ALA A 328 -21.88 10.34 -6.08
C ALA A 328 -22.04 11.54 -5.14
N GLN A 329 -20.96 12.33 -4.94
CA GLN A 329 -21.02 13.61 -4.24
C GLN A 329 -21.81 14.66 -5.04
N LYS A 330 -21.53 14.81 -6.35
CA LYS A 330 -22.26 15.74 -7.22
C LYS A 330 -23.76 15.46 -7.26
N ALA A 331 -24.16 14.19 -7.23
CA ALA A 331 -25.55 13.76 -7.19
C ALA A 331 -26.20 13.83 -5.79
N GLY A 332 -25.46 14.29 -4.76
CA GLY A 332 -25.99 14.42 -3.39
C GLY A 332 -26.21 13.09 -2.66
N TYR A 333 -25.68 11.97 -3.17
CA TYR A 333 -25.75 10.67 -2.50
C TYR A 333 -24.78 10.54 -1.32
N PHE A 334 -23.79 11.43 -1.27
CA PHE A 334 -22.81 11.55 -0.20
C PHE A 334 -22.78 12.98 0.31
N THR A 335 -22.79 13.13 1.63
CA THR A 335 -22.39 14.39 2.25
C THR A 335 -20.86 14.48 2.28
N SER A 336 -20.32 15.70 2.21
CA SER A 336 -18.89 15.95 2.46
C SER A 336 -18.46 15.42 3.83
N VAL A 337 -17.17 15.10 3.93
CA VAL A 337 -16.54 14.71 5.19
C VAL A 337 -15.54 15.77 5.59
N GLN A 338 -15.78 16.40 6.71
CA GLN A 338 -14.86 17.35 7.29
C GLN A 338 -13.79 16.59 8.08
N LEU A 339 -12.56 16.60 7.59
CA LEU A 339 -11.43 16.11 8.36
C LEU A 339 -11.02 17.17 9.39
N GLU A 340 -10.85 16.73 10.62
CA GLU A 340 -10.37 17.54 11.72
C GLU A 340 -9.04 16.96 12.19
N PRO A 341 -7.93 17.33 11.53
CA PRO A 341 -6.63 16.76 11.82
C PRO A 341 -6.19 17.15 13.22
N VAL A 342 -5.57 16.18 13.88
CA VAL A 342 -4.76 16.39 15.07
C VAL A 342 -3.31 16.16 14.63
N GLU A 343 -2.44 17.10 14.94
CA GLU A 343 -1.00 16.93 14.80
C GLU A 343 -0.41 16.63 16.16
N GLU A 344 -0.50 15.37 16.58
CA GLU A 344 0.09 14.95 17.84
C GLU A 344 1.14 13.90 17.58
N TYR A 345 2.38 14.22 17.88
CA TYR A 345 3.49 13.34 17.57
C TYR A 345 4.00 12.60 18.81
N PHE A 346 3.63 13.05 20.01
CA PHE A 346 3.95 12.38 21.26
C PHE A 346 2.98 11.22 21.48
N GLN A 347 3.47 9.98 21.40
CA GLN A 347 2.64 8.76 21.50
C GLN A 347 1.71 8.74 22.72
N GLU A 348 2.18 9.24 23.86
CA GLU A 348 1.40 9.28 25.11
C GLU A 348 0.21 10.26 25.06
N GLN A 349 0.28 11.27 24.20
CA GLN A 349 -0.74 12.33 24.08
C GLN A 349 -1.68 12.11 22.88
N MET A 350 -1.30 11.23 21.92
CA MET A 350 -2.07 10.99 20.69
C MET A 350 -3.56 10.72 20.97
N ASP A 351 -3.86 9.83 21.90
CA ASP A 351 -5.25 9.47 22.21
C ASP A 351 -6.02 10.61 22.88
N GLU A 352 -5.37 11.37 23.76
CA GLU A 352 -6.01 12.48 24.47
C GLU A 352 -6.30 13.64 23.50
N SER A 353 -5.33 14.01 22.65
CA SER A 353 -5.49 15.05 21.62
C SER A 353 -6.59 14.70 20.61
N ILE A 354 -6.69 13.44 20.18
CA ILE A 354 -7.81 12.95 19.34
C ILE A 354 -9.14 13.05 20.10
N ALA A 355 -9.18 12.58 21.34
CA ALA A 355 -10.40 12.55 22.14
C ALA A 355 -10.94 13.96 22.42
N ASP A 356 -10.09 14.90 22.82
CA ASP A 356 -10.47 16.27 23.12
C ASP A 356 -11.07 16.98 21.90
N LYS A 357 -10.40 16.86 20.75
CA LYS A 357 -10.90 17.43 19.48
C LYS A 357 -12.25 16.82 19.09
N ALA A 358 -12.38 15.49 19.16
CA ALA A 358 -13.62 14.82 18.80
C ALA A 358 -14.78 15.12 19.75
N LEU A 359 -14.52 15.20 21.06
CA LEU A 359 -15.51 15.59 22.06
C LEU A 359 -15.97 17.04 21.89
N ALA A 360 -15.04 17.96 21.59
CA ALA A 360 -15.38 19.36 21.33
C ALA A 360 -16.32 19.50 20.12
N LEU A 361 -16.05 18.76 19.04
CA LEU A 361 -16.91 18.74 17.84
C LEU A 361 -18.29 18.16 18.15
N LEU A 362 -18.37 17.01 18.83
CA LEU A 362 -19.66 16.41 19.19
C LEU A 362 -20.49 17.35 20.10
N LYS A 363 -19.86 17.97 21.10
CA LYS A 363 -20.55 18.90 22.01
C LYS A 363 -21.08 20.13 21.28
N LYS A 364 -20.31 20.66 20.31
CA LYS A 364 -20.75 21.75 19.44
C LYS A 364 -21.97 21.33 18.61
N ASP A 365 -21.91 20.17 17.95
CA ASP A 365 -22.99 19.69 17.08
C ASP A 365 -24.31 19.48 17.84
N ILE A 366 -24.22 18.93 19.06
CA ILE A 366 -25.37 18.80 19.96
C ILE A 366 -25.91 20.19 20.36
N GLY A 367 -25.02 21.16 20.64
CA GLY A 367 -25.39 22.55 20.94
C GLY A 367 -26.11 23.26 19.80
N ASP A 368 -25.72 22.98 18.56
CA ASP A 368 -26.34 23.49 17.33
C ASP A 368 -27.67 22.74 16.99
N GLY A 369 -28.04 21.78 17.83
CA GLY A 369 -29.29 21.02 17.77
C GLY A 369 -29.26 19.87 16.77
N PHE A 370 -28.09 19.40 16.35
CA PHE A 370 -27.95 18.18 15.56
C PHE A 370 -27.99 16.94 16.45
N ASP A 371 -28.56 15.86 15.94
CA ASP A 371 -28.67 14.61 16.68
C ASP A 371 -27.49 13.67 16.42
N HIS A 372 -26.29 14.23 16.48
CA HIS A 372 -25.05 13.52 16.20
C HIS A 372 -24.67 12.57 17.33
N LEU A 373 -24.04 11.46 16.94
CA LEU A 373 -23.41 10.47 17.80
C LEU A 373 -21.93 10.34 17.38
N MET A 374 -21.11 9.92 18.33
CA MET A 374 -19.68 9.73 18.14
C MET A 374 -19.28 8.26 18.21
N MET A 375 -18.32 7.88 17.38
CA MET A 375 -17.63 6.60 17.47
C MET A 375 -16.13 6.81 17.60
N ALA A 376 -15.52 6.20 18.62
CA ALA A 376 -14.07 6.06 18.74
C ALA A 376 -13.65 4.67 18.31
N ARG A 377 -12.73 4.60 17.35
CA ARG A 377 -12.26 3.36 16.75
C ARG A 377 -10.80 3.10 17.11
N VAL A 378 -10.52 1.87 17.49
CA VAL A 378 -9.17 1.34 17.76
C VAL A 378 -8.92 0.04 16.99
N ARG A 379 -7.68 -0.44 16.99
CA ARG A 379 -7.23 -1.65 16.28
C ARG A 379 -7.41 -2.93 17.10
N THR A 380 -7.32 -2.86 18.42
CA THR A 380 -7.34 -4.06 19.27
C THR A 380 -8.28 -3.90 20.46
N LYS A 381 -8.64 -5.03 21.08
CA LYS A 381 -9.54 -5.02 22.24
C LYS A 381 -8.91 -4.39 23.47
N SER A 382 -7.61 -4.60 23.70
CA SER A 382 -6.86 -3.94 24.79
C SER A 382 -6.94 -2.41 24.66
N ARG A 383 -6.63 -1.90 23.45
CA ARG A 383 -6.74 -0.49 23.12
C ARG A 383 -8.16 0.04 23.34
N ALA A 384 -9.19 -0.76 23.02
CA ALA A 384 -10.58 -0.34 23.19
C ALA A 384 -10.93 -0.12 24.67
N GLU A 385 -10.39 -0.93 25.57
CA GLU A 385 -10.56 -0.76 27.01
C GLU A 385 -9.82 0.47 27.54
N GLU A 386 -8.59 0.71 27.07
CA GLU A 386 -7.78 1.89 27.41
C GLU A 386 -8.49 3.19 26.98
N VAL A 387 -8.84 3.29 25.70
CA VAL A 387 -9.54 4.45 25.12
C VAL A 387 -10.94 4.63 25.73
N TYR A 388 -11.64 3.54 26.06
CA TYR A 388 -12.91 3.63 26.78
C TYR A 388 -12.78 4.25 28.17
N LYS A 389 -11.73 3.91 28.92
CA LYS A 389 -11.45 4.54 30.23
C LYS A 389 -11.17 6.03 30.05
N LEU A 390 -10.44 6.41 29.00
CA LEU A 390 -10.18 7.80 28.65
C LEU A 390 -11.49 8.58 28.41
N TYR A 391 -12.35 8.12 27.51
CA TYR A 391 -13.62 8.80 27.25
C TYR A 391 -14.57 8.84 28.44
N LYS A 392 -14.59 7.78 29.26
CA LYS A 392 -15.39 7.74 30.49
C LYS A 392 -14.91 8.76 31.53
N ARG A 393 -13.61 9.07 31.56
CA ARG A 393 -13.00 10.12 32.40
C ARG A 393 -13.30 11.50 31.84
N LEU A 394 -13.13 11.72 30.53
CA LEU A 394 -13.25 13.03 29.89
C LEU A 394 -14.70 13.51 29.70
N ALA A 395 -15.63 12.59 29.42
CA ALA A 395 -17.02 12.92 29.12
C ALA A 395 -18.03 11.90 29.68
N PRO A 396 -18.09 11.71 31.02
CA PRO A 396 -19.05 10.79 31.65
C PRO A 396 -20.51 11.12 31.32
N GLU A 397 -20.84 12.39 31.08
CA GLU A 397 -22.16 12.88 30.73
C GLU A 397 -22.71 12.34 29.40
N LEU A 398 -21.82 11.94 28.48
CA LEU A 398 -22.20 11.36 27.19
C LEU A 398 -22.52 9.86 27.28
N ASN A 399 -22.36 9.28 28.47
CA ASN A 399 -22.54 7.85 28.77
C ASN A 399 -21.83 6.94 27.72
N PRO A 400 -20.49 6.98 27.63
CA PRO A 400 -19.75 6.16 26.69
C PRO A 400 -20.04 4.66 26.87
N ILE A 401 -20.10 3.91 25.78
CA ILE A 401 -20.22 2.44 25.80
C ILE A 401 -19.06 1.76 25.07
N LEU A 402 -18.68 0.56 25.53
CA LEU A 402 -17.64 -0.26 24.92
C LEU A 402 -18.25 -1.47 24.21
N VAL A 403 -17.86 -1.72 22.96
CA VAL A 403 -18.39 -2.82 22.13
C VAL A 403 -17.25 -3.54 21.39
N HIS A 404 -16.96 -4.80 21.78
CA HIS A 404 -15.99 -5.70 21.11
C HIS A 404 -16.48 -7.15 21.11
N SER A 405 -15.78 -8.03 20.37
CA SER A 405 -16.25 -9.36 20.02
C SER A 405 -16.30 -10.37 21.18
N ASP A 406 -15.71 -10.08 22.34
CA ASP A 406 -15.76 -10.96 23.52
C ASP A 406 -17.06 -10.82 24.29
N LEU A 407 -17.80 -9.73 24.06
CA LEU A 407 -19.15 -9.59 24.58
C LEU A 407 -20.08 -10.56 23.84
N THR A 408 -20.98 -11.19 24.59
CA THR A 408 -22.03 -12.02 23.98
C THR A 408 -22.90 -11.17 23.06
N LYS A 409 -23.48 -11.76 22.00
CA LYS A 409 -24.38 -11.03 21.08
C LYS A 409 -25.53 -10.33 21.80
N THR A 410 -26.05 -10.94 22.86
CA THR A 410 -27.10 -10.36 23.70
C THR A 410 -26.62 -9.08 24.38
N GLU A 411 -25.42 -9.09 24.95
CA GLU A 411 -24.83 -7.93 25.60
C GLU A 411 -24.43 -6.84 24.59
N GLN A 412 -23.88 -7.22 23.44
CA GLN A 412 -23.63 -6.29 22.34
C GLN A 412 -24.90 -5.56 21.91
N ASN A 413 -25.97 -6.30 21.63
CA ASN A 413 -27.26 -5.72 21.25
C ASN A 413 -27.82 -4.80 22.34
N LYS A 414 -27.77 -5.23 23.61
CA LYS A 414 -28.22 -4.43 24.74
C LYS A 414 -27.49 -3.08 24.82
N ARG A 415 -26.17 -3.07 24.68
CA ARG A 415 -25.37 -1.83 24.68
C ARG A 415 -25.67 -0.97 23.48
N LEU A 416 -25.77 -1.57 22.29
CA LEU A 416 -26.09 -0.87 21.05
C LEU A 416 -27.51 -0.28 21.05
N ASP A 417 -28.47 -0.89 21.74
CA ASP A 417 -29.80 -0.34 21.91
C ASP A 417 -29.79 0.96 22.74
N LEU A 418 -28.79 1.18 23.61
CA LEU A 418 -28.59 2.46 24.31
C LEU A 418 -28.23 3.61 23.36
N LEU A 419 -27.43 3.33 22.32
CA LEU A 419 -27.13 4.29 21.25
C LEU A 419 -28.37 4.58 20.41
N LYS A 420 -29.13 3.55 20.01
CA LYS A 420 -30.38 3.72 19.24
C LYS A 420 -31.42 4.53 20.02
N ALA A 421 -31.52 4.29 21.32
CA ALA A 421 -32.38 5.04 22.23
C ALA A 421 -31.81 6.44 22.57
N LYS A 422 -30.61 6.78 22.09
CA LYS A 422 -29.91 8.05 22.30
C LYS A 422 -29.60 8.37 23.77
N THR A 423 -29.69 7.36 24.63
CA THR A 423 -29.27 7.39 26.05
C THR A 423 -27.77 7.27 26.24
N SER A 424 -27.06 6.83 25.19
CA SER A 424 -25.63 6.93 25.02
C SER A 424 -25.35 7.71 23.75
N LYS A 425 -24.35 8.60 23.80
CA LYS A 425 -23.94 9.45 22.67
C LYS A 425 -22.58 9.06 22.07
N LEU A 426 -21.86 8.13 22.70
CA LEU A 426 -20.50 7.74 22.32
C LEU A 426 -20.31 6.23 22.41
N VAL A 427 -19.68 5.64 21.40
CA VAL A 427 -19.26 4.23 21.42
C VAL A 427 -17.78 4.04 21.08
N VAL A 428 -17.10 3.22 21.87
CA VAL A 428 -15.73 2.76 21.60
C VAL A 428 -15.77 1.34 21.05
N CYS A 429 -15.13 1.12 19.90
CA CYS A 429 -15.14 -0.19 19.25
C CYS A 429 -13.85 -0.49 18.49
N VAL A 430 -13.68 -1.77 18.12
CA VAL A 430 -12.60 -2.24 17.24
C VAL A 430 -13.06 -2.20 15.78
N ASP A 431 -13.47 -3.35 15.23
CA ASP A 431 -13.93 -3.47 13.83
C ASP A 431 -15.44 -3.72 13.69
N MET A 432 -16.15 -3.93 14.82
CA MET A 432 -17.54 -4.44 14.79
C MET A 432 -18.59 -3.44 14.31
N LEU A 433 -18.30 -2.14 14.33
CA LEU A 433 -19.16 -1.09 13.76
C LEU A 433 -18.65 -0.59 12.40
N GLY A 434 -17.46 -1.05 11.99
CA GLY A 434 -16.89 -0.77 10.67
C GLY A 434 -17.52 -1.60 9.55
N GLU A 435 -18.19 -2.72 9.85
CA GLU A 435 -18.87 -3.58 8.86
C GLU A 435 -20.31 -3.96 9.26
N GLY A 436 -21.26 -3.74 8.35
CA GLY A 436 -22.67 -4.20 8.46
C GLY A 436 -23.59 -3.53 9.49
N TYR A 437 -23.13 -2.55 10.28
CA TYR A 437 -23.99 -1.80 11.21
C TYR A 437 -24.48 -0.48 10.60
N ASP A 438 -25.80 -0.21 10.66
CA ASP A 438 -26.45 0.92 9.99
C ASP A 438 -27.01 1.92 11.02
N LEU A 439 -26.31 3.05 11.19
CA LEU A 439 -26.73 4.12 12.10
C LEU A 439 -26.34 5.49 11.53
N PRO A 440 -27.26 6.17 10.79
CA PRO A 440 -26.97 7.43 10.10
C PRO A 440 -26.48 8.58 11.00
N ASN A 441 -26.84 8.55 12.29
CA ASN A 441 -26.49 9.59 13.25
C ASN A 441 -25.05 9.52 13.73
N LEU A 442 -24.31 8.45 13.40
CA LEU A 442 -22.86 8.43 13.59
C LEU A 442 -22.24 9.45 12.64
N LYS A 443 -21.94 10.63 13.17
CA LYS A 443 -21.44 11.78 12.41
C LYS A 443 -20.12 12.31 12.92
N VAL A 444 -19.68 11.91 14.12
CA VAL A 444 -18.32 12.20 14.60
C VAL A 444 -17.54 10.89 14.72
N ALA A 445 -16.40 10.77 14.05
CA ALA A 445 -15.53 9.59 14.12
C ALA A 445 -14.16 9.99 14.67
N ALA A 446 -13.71 9.36 15.76
CA ALA A 446 -12.35 9.47 16.27
C ALA A 446 -11.57 8.20 15.90
N ILE A 447 -10.53 8.34 15.07
CA ILE A 447 -9.67 7.24 14.64
C ILE A 447 -8.39 7.27 15.48
N HIS A 448 -8.35 6.43 16.51
CA HIS A 448 -7.19 6.30 17.40
C HIS A 448 -6.10 5.37 16.85
N ASP A 449 -6.47 4.44 15.96
CA ASP A 449 -5.52 3.58 15.28
C ASP A 449 -5.87 3.49 13.78
N HIS A 450 -4.90 3.73 12.90
CA HIS A 450 -5.15 3.72 11.45
C HIS A 450 -5.39 2.33 10.87
N HIS A 451 -6.08 2.33 9.73
CA HIS A 451 -6.18 1.19 8.84
C HIS A 451 -4.89 0.92 8.08
N LYS A 452 -4.64 -0.35 7.76
CA LYS A 452 -3.50 -0.75 6.92
C LYS A 452 -3.66 -0.40 5.44
N SER A 453 -4.87 -0.07 4.96
CA SER A 453 -5.11 0.21 3.55
C SER A 453 -6.13 1.32 3.31
N LEU A 454 -5.99 1.96 2.14
CA LEU A 454 -6.87 3.00 1.64
C LEU A 454 -8.32 2.50 1.47
N ALA A 455 -8.51 1.26 1.01
CA ALA A 455 -9.84 0.69 0.77
C ALA A 455 -10.69 0.63 2.04
N ILE A 456 -10.11 0.13 3.14
CA ILE A 456 -10.82 -0.02 4.41
C ILE A 456 -11.13 1.36 5.01
N THR A 457 -10.22 2.32 4.83
CA THR A 457 -10.40 3.72 5.22
C THR A 457 -11.59 4.34 4.47
N LEU A 458 -11.63 4.23 3.13
CA LEU A 458 -12.73 4.72 2.30
C LEU A 458 -14.09 4.13 2.70
N GLN A 459 -14.14 2.82 2.93
CA GLN A 459 -15.37 2.15 3.38
C GLN A 459 -15.84 2.59 4.75
N PHE A 460 -14.89 2.80 5.66
CA PHE A 460 -15.17 3.29 6.99
C PHE A 460 -15.78 4.69 6.93
N ILE A 461 -15.13 5.62 6.24
CA ILE A 461 -15.56 7.01 6.07
C ILE A 461 -16.93 7.08 5.40
N GLY A 462 -17.12 6.33 4.30
CA GLY A 462 -18.37 6.31 3.54
C GLY A 462 -19.59 5.79 4.31
N ARG A 463 -19.42 5.31 5.54
CA ARG A 463 -20.54 4.97 6.44
C ARG A 463 -21.06 6.17 7.21
N PHE A 464 -20.22 7.17 7.47
CA PHE A 464 -20.59 8.40 8.18
C PHE A 464 -21.28 9.42 7.25
N THR A 465 -21.14 9.27 5.93
CA THR A 465 -21.66 10.20 4.91
C THR A 465 -23.13 9.97 4.52
N ARG A 466 -23.83 9.06 5.19
CA ARG A 466 -25.23 8.72 4.88
C ARG A 466 -26.18 9.86 5.27
N VAL A 467 -27.20 10.09 4.44
CA VAL A 467 -28.28 11.06 4.68
C VAL A 467 -29.50 10.38 5.30
N SER A 468 -30.16 11.06 6.25
CA SER A 468 -31.43 10.62 6.88
C SER A 468 -32.46 11.75 6.74
N SER A 469 -33.64 11.45 6.20
CA SER A 469 -34.75 12.42 6.10
C SER A 469 -35.55 12.57 7.40
N LYS A 470 -35.30 11.71 8.39
CA LYS A 470 -36.04 11.68 9.66
C LYS A 470 -35.32 12.42 10.79
N GLU A 471 -34.02 12.68 10.63
CA GLU A 471 -33.15 13.18 11.69
C GLU A 471 -32.44 14.46 11.24
N LYS A 472 -32.28 15.42 12.15
CA LYS A 472 -31.55 16.66 11.88
C LYS A 472 -30.05 16.38 12.01
N LEU A 473 -29.41 16.11 10.87
CA LEU A 473 -27.99 15.77 10.75
C LEU A 473 -27.25 16.83 9.91
N ASP A 474 -25.96 16.97 10.16
CA ASP A 474 -25.00 17.78 9.42
C ASP A 474 -23.87 16.88 8.83
N VAL A 475 -22.86 17.50 8.23
CA VAL A 475 -21.70 16.83 7.65
C VAL A 475 -20.96 15.96 8.67
N ALA A 476 -20.39 14.85 8.18
CA ALA A 476 -19.59 13.96 9.01
C ALA A 476 -18.23 14.59 9.33
N LYS A 477 -17.77 14.45 10.56
CA LYS A 477 -16.48 14.96 11.05
C LYS A 477 -15.60 13.80 11.47
N VAL A 478 -14.42 13.69 10.86
CA VAL A 478 -13.45 12.63 11.15
C VAL A 478 -12.23 13.26 11.81
N VAL A 479 -11.99 12.90 13.06
CA VAL A 479 -10.80 13.27 13.82
C VAL A 479 -9.78 12.15 13.69
N VAL A 480 -8.59 12.51 13.22
CA VAL A 480 -7.49 11.58 13.02
C VAL A 480 -6.19 12.28 13.33
N ASN A 481 -5.26 11.53 13.89
CA ASN A 481 -3.92 12.02 14.06
C ASN A 481 -3.10 11.78 12.78
N ILE A 482 -2.68 12.86 12.13
CA ILE A 482 -1.96 12.76 10.85
C ILE A 482 -0.45 12.53 11.04
N ALA A 483 0.01 12.67 12.28
CA ALA A 483 1.40 12.45 12.70
C ALA A 483 1.71 10.99 13.06
N ASP A 484 0.77 10.05 12.93
CA ASP A 484 0.95 8.66 13.31
C ASP A 484 1.89 7.90 12.34
N PRO A 485 2.97 7.24 12.82
CA PRO A 485 3.86 6.42 12.02
C PRO A 485 3.21 5.19 11.35
N GLY A 486 2.00 4.80 11.73
CA GLY A 486 1.23 3.73 11.11
C GLY A 486 0.60 4.10 9.76
N VAL A 487 0.71 5.37 9.35
CA VAL A 487 0.22 5.87 8.06
C VAL A 487 1.34 5.79 7.01
N GLU A 488 1.19 4.90 6.03
CA GLU A 488 2.13 4.72 4.92
C GLU A 488 1.48 4.95 3.55
N GLY A 489 2.29 5.33 2.57
CA GLY A 489 1.91 5.38 1.15
C GLY A 489 0.75 6.33 0.84
N ALA A 490 -0.30 5.82 0.19
CA ALA A 490 -1.45 6.63 -0.25
C ALA A 490 -2.23 7.28 0.91
N LEU A 491 -2.29 6.62 2.08
CA LEU A 491 -2.92 7.17 3.28
C LEU A 491 -2.17 8.40 3.80
N GLN A 492 -0.87 8.47 3.55
CA GLN A 492 -0.04 9.58 4.01
C GLN A 492 -0.33 10.87 3.23
N LYS A 493 -0.54 10.75 1.91
CA LYS A 493 -1.01 11.85 1.07
C LYS A 493 -2.41 12.29 1.47
N LEU A 494 -3.25 11.33 1.86
CA LEU A 494 -4.61 11.57 2.31
C LEU A 494 -4.65 12.43 3.57
N TYR A 495 -3.77 12.16 4.54
CA TYR A 495 -3.75 12.85 5.82
C TYR A 495 -2.83 14.09 5.85
N ALA A 496 -2.30 14.55 4.71
CA ALA A 496 -1.43 15.72 4.67
C ALA A 496 -2.15 17.02 5.08
N LEU A 497 -1.47 17.91 5.81
CA LEU A 497 -2.07 19.16 6.29
C LEU A 497 -2.48 20.06 5.12
N GLY A 498 -3.69 20.61 5.17
CA GLY A 498 -4.24 21.49 4.12
C GLY A 498 -4.78 20.75 2.88
N ALA A 499 -4.73 19.42 2.87
CA ALA A 499 -5.45 18.62 1.88
C ALA A 499 -6.96 18.80 2.07
N ASP A 500 -7.64 19.30 1.04
CA ASP A 500 -9.08 19.13 0.93
C ASP A 500 -9.35 17.62 0.81
N TRP A 501 -9.83 17.04 1.90
CA TRP A 501 -9.92 15.59 2.04
C TRP A 501 -10.90 14.97 1.06
N ASP A 502 -11.98 15.68 0.74
CA ASP A 502 -12.91 15.23 -0.29
C ASP A 502 -12.20 15.20 -1.65
N VAL A 503 -11.39 16.21 -1.98
CA VAL A 503 -10.59 16.24 -3.22
C VAL A 503 -9.49 15.18 -3.22
N VAL A 504 -8.79 14.96 -2.10
CA VAL A 504 -7.68 14.01 -2.02
C VAL A 504 -8.17 12.56 -1.94
N LEU A 505 -9.21 12.24 -1.16
CA LEU A 505 -9.87 10.93 -1.19
C LEU A 505 -10.35 10.62 -2.60
N ARG A 506 -11.00 11.61 -3.24
CA ARG A 506 -11.48 11.51 -4.61
C ARG A 506 -10.32 11.22 -5.55
N ARG A 507 -9.28 12.04 -5.57
CA ARG A 507 -8.11 11.86 -6.43
C ARG A 507 -7.39 10.54 -6.19
N LEU A 508 -7.20 10.12 -4.94
CA LEU A 508 -6.51 8.87 -4.62
C LEU A 508 -7.34 7.64 -5.03
N SER A 509 -8.64 7.67 -4.74
CA SER A 509 -9.55 6.60 -5.16
C SER A 509 -9.68 6.56 -6.68
N GLU A 510 -9.86 7.71 -7.34
CA GLU A 510 -9.98 7.84 -8.80
C GLU A 510 -8.68 7.41 -9.48
N ASN A 511 -7.51 7.92 -9.10
CA ASN A 511 -6.21 7.51 -9.67
C ASN A 511 -5.96 5.99 -9.54
N GLN A 512 -6.35 5.39 -8.41
CA GLN A 512 -6.16 3.95 -8.21
C GLN A 512 -7.15 3.14 -9.04
N ILE A 513 -8.39 3.59 -9.15
CA ILE A 513 -9.38 3.00 -10.06
C ILE A 513 -8.95 3.19 -11.51
N GLU A 514 -8.42 4.35 -11.90
CA GLU A 514 -7.90 4.63 -13.24
C GLU A 514 -6.75 3.71 -13.59
N ARG A 515 -5.82 3.44 -12.66
CA ARG A 515 -4.77 2.42 -12.88
C ARG A 515 -5.34 1.02 -13.09
N GLU A 516 -6.37 0.62 -12.32
CA GLU A 516 -7.04 -0.67 -12.50
C GLU A 516 -7.85 -0.73 -13.82
N VAL A 517 -8.49 0.37 -14.22
CA VAL A 517 -9.19 0.50 -15.50
C VAL A 517 -8.20 0.45 -16.65
N ARG A 518 -7.08 1.16 -16.56
CA ARG A 518 -5.99 1.11 -17.54
C ARG A 518 -5.44 -0.30 -17.68
N LEU A 519 -5.20 -1.00 -16.57
CA LEU A 519 -4.80 -2.41 -16.59
C LEU A 519 -5.87 -3.28 -17.25
N GLN A 520 -7.16 -3.05 -16.95
CA GLN A 520 -8.26 -3.77 -17.57
C GLN A 520 -8.34 -3.54 -19.07
N GLU A 521 -8.21 -2.31 -19.56
CA GLU A 521 -8.20 -1.98 -20.99
C GLU A 521 -7.09 -2.74 -21.71
N VAL A 522 -5.88 -2.74 -21.15
CA VAL A 522 -4.75 -3.50 -21.69
C VAL A 522 -5.04 -5.01 -21.66
N VAL A 523 -5.58 -5.54 -20.56
CA VAL A 523 -5.87 -6.98 -20.45
C VAL A 523 -7.01 -7.42 -21.36
N ASP A 524 -8.10 -6.66 -21.44
CA ASP A 524 -9.26 -6.96 -22.28
C ASP A 524 -8.88 -6.91 -23.76
N SER A 525 -8.10 -5.91 -24.16
CA SER A 525 -7.60 -5.82 -25.54
C SER A 525 -6.68 -7.01 -25.88
N LEU A 526 -5.85 -7.48 -24.95
CA LEU A 526 -5.02 -8.68 -25.10
C LEU A 526 -5.81 -10.00 -25.15
N LYS A 527 -7.04 -10.04 -24.64
CA LYS A 527 -7.92 -11.21 -24.78
C LYS A 527 -8.60 -11.28 -26.14
N GLY A 528 -8.62 -10.19 -26.90
CA GLY A 528 -9.35 -10.10 -28.17
C GLY A 528 -8.82 -11.04 -29.24
N GLU A 529 -7.51 -11.25 -29.28
CA GLU A 529 -6.85 -12.14 -30.23
C GLU A 529 -5.78 -12.99 -29.53
N GLY A 530 -5.83 -14.31 -29.75
CA GLY A 530 -4.90 -15.29 -29.19
C GLY A 530 -5.50 -16.17 -28.08
N ASP A 531 -4.68 -17.03 -27.50
CA ASP A 531 -5.04 -18.13 -26.59
C ASP A 531 -4.29 -18.09 -25.24
N LEU A 532 -3.45 -17.07 -25.01
CA LEU A 532 -2.66 -16.94 -23.79
C LEU A 532 -3.52 -16.77 -22.54
N HIS A 533 -4.65 -16.08 -22.68
CA HIS A 533 -5.58 -15.82 -21.58
C HIS A 533 -6.26 -17.10 -21.05
N ASP A 534 -6.29 -18.18 -21.84
CA ASP A 534 -6.77 -19.49 -21.40
C ASP A 534 -5.77 -20.21 -20.49
N GLN A 535 -4.48 -19.85 -20.57
CA GLN A 535 -3.39 -20.50 -19.84
C GLN A 535 -2.99 -19.76 -18.57
N LEU A 536 -3.07 -18.42 -18.57
CA LEU A 536 -2.66 -17.61 -17.43
C LEU A 536 -3.48 -16.33 -17.27
N SER A 537 -3.58 -15.86 -16.03
CA SER A 537 -4.21 -14.57 -15.72
C SER A 537 -3.31 -13.41 -16.13
N LEU A 538 -3.66 -12.72 -17.21
CA LEU A 538 -2.92 -11.55 -17.71
C LEU A 538 -2.84 -10.40 -16.68
N TRP A 539 -3.80 -10.34 -15.74
CA TRP A 539 -3.81 -9.39 -14.63
C TRP A 539 -2.58 -9.45 -13.72
N ASN A 540 -1.92 -10.62 -13.67
CA ASN A 540 -0.79 -10.89 -12.79
C ASN A 540 0.55 -10.81 -13.52
N LEU A 541 0.56 -10.31 -14.76
CA LEU A 541 1.80 -10.12 -15.50
C LEU A 541 2.60 -8.95 -14.89
N ARG A 542 3.84 -9.24 -14.49
CA ARG A 542 4.75 -8.29 -13.81
C ARG A 542 6.14 -8.27 -14.45
N PRO A 543 6.32 -7.73 -15.67
CA PRO A 543 7.63 -7.64 -16.29
C PRO A 543 8.58 -6.72 -15.48
N SER A 544 9.87 -7.04 -15.50
CA SER A 544 10.87 -6.10 -14.99
C SER A 544 10.98 -4.89 -15.91
N HIS A 545 11.42 -3.76 -15.37
CA HIS A 545 11.69 -2.54 -16.11
C HIS A 545 12.92 -2.72 -17.00
N SER A 546 12.71 -3.37 -18.14
CA SER A 546 13.71 -3.63 -19.17
C SER A 546 13.06 -3.81 -20.53
N ALA A 547 13.74 -3.36 -21.59
CA ALA A 547 13.31 -3.58 -22.98
C ALA A 547 14.49 -3.43 -23.94
N MET A 548 14.44 -4.14 -25.07
CA MET A 548 15.14 -3.78 -26.31
C MET A 548 14.32 -2.72 -27.06
N LEU A 549 14.99 -1.71 -27.58
CA LEU A 549 14.39 -0.57 -28.27
C LEU A 549 14.68 -0.70 -29.77
N PHE A 550 13.68 -0.49 -30.61
CA PHE A 550 13.78 -0.52 -32.07
C PHE A 550 13.16 0.74 -32.65
N LYS A 551 13.81 1.33 -33.66
CA LYS A 551 13.20 2.34 -34.50
C LYS A 551 12.47 1.64 -35.64
N THR A 552 11.26 2.09 -35.92
CA THR A 552 10.43 1.59 -36.99
C THR A 552 10.10 2.72 -37.95
N ASP A 553 9.76 2.41 -39.18
CA ASP A 553 9.23 3.33 -40.19
C ASP A 553 7.93 2.81 -40.83
N CYS A 554 7.37 1.72 -40.28
CA CYS A 554 6.07 1.24 -40.71
C CYS A 554 4.96 2.18 -40.25
N ASP A 555 4.00 2.43 -41.12
CA ASP A 555 2.77 3.13 -40.76
C ASP A 555 1.82 2.24 -39.94
N ASN A 556 1.98 0.91 -40.06
CA ASN A 556 1.25 -0.11 -39.31
C ASN A 556 2.12 -1.35 -39.09
N TRP A 557 2.32 -1.75 -37.84
CA TRP A 557 2.92 -3.04 -37.52
C TRP A 557 1.95 -4.22 -37.73
N GLN A 558 2.49 -5.43 -37.90
CA GLN A 558 1.80 -6.67 -38.25
C GLN A 558 2.11 -7.76 -37.21
N PRO A 559 1.55 -7.66 -35.98
CA PRO A 559 1.87 -8.54 -34.86
C PRO A 559 1.68 -10.03 -35.19
N GLU A 560 0.68 -10.38 -36.00
CA GLU A 560 0.31 -11.75 -36.40
C GLU A 560 1.40 -12.52 -37.14
N LYS A 561 2.34 -11.81 -37.77
CA LYS A 561 3.47 -12.41 -38.48
C LYS A 561 4.47 -13.12 -37.56
N PHE A 562 4.32 -13.00 -36.24
CA PHE A 562 5.06 -13.84 -35.29
C PHE A 562 4.89 -15.34 -35.59
N LYS A 563 3.73 -15.76 -36.13
CA LYS A 563 3.41 -17.16 -36.49
C LYS A 563 4.31 -17.73 -37.60
N GLU A 564 4.95 -16.87 -38.38
CA GLU A 564 5.90 -17.28 -39.42
C GLU A 564 7.27 -17.67 -38.83
N ILE A 565 7.45 -17.53 -37.52
CA ILE A 565 8.72 -17.78 -36.83
C ILE A 565 8.61 -19.02 -35.98
N ASP A 566 9.44 -20.01 -36.30
CA ASP A 566 9.64 -21.17 -35.45
C ASP A 566 10.58 -20.83 -34.28
N PHE A 567 10.04 -20.75 -33.06
CA PHE A 567 10.80 -20.45 -31.83
C PHE A 567 11.48 -21.67 -31.20
N ALA A 568 11.37 -22.87 -31.79
CA ALA A 568 11.91 -24.11 -31.23
C ALA A 568 11.46 -24.35 -29.76
N CYS A 569 10.15 -24.23 -29.54
CA CYS A 569 9.47 -24.48 -28.27
C CYS A 569 8.55 -25.70 -28.38
N ASN A 570 8.22 -26.30 -27.24
CA ASN A 570 7.29 -27.43 -27.20
C ASN A 570 5.86 -26.96 -27.44
N GLU A 571 5.49 -25.89 -26.75
CA GLU A 571 4.17 -25.26 -26.78
C GLU A 571 4.37 -23.75 -26.68
N HIS A 572 3.47 -22.99 -27.29
CA HIS A 572 3.41 -21.55 -27.11
C HIS A 572 1.97 -21.07 -27.19
N TRP A 573 1.71 -19.96 -26.50
CA TRP A 573 0.45 -19.25 -26.50
C TRP A 573 0.72 -17.76 -26.67
N HIS A 574 -0.26 -17.04 -27.21
CA HIS A 574 -0.11 -15.63 -27.54
C HIS A 574 -1.34 -14.79 -27.20
N SER A 575 -1.12 -13.48 -27.09
CA SER A 575 -2.16 -12.47 -27.04
C SER A 575 -1.72 -11.29 -27.91
N ILE A 576 -2.62 -10.79 -28.75
CA ILE A 576 -2.42 -9.59 -29.57
C ILE A 576 -3.49 -8.57 -29.18
N SER A 577 -3.04 -7.34 -28.92
CA SER A 577 -3.88 -6.16 -28.78
C SER A 577 -3.58 -5.20 -29.93
N VAL A 578 -4.56 -5.02 -30.81
CA VAL A 578 -4.50 -4.01 -31.89
C VAL A 578 -4.67 -2.60 -31.32
N GLU A 579 -5.50 -2.44 -30.30
CA GLU A 579 -5.81 -1.15 -29.67
C GLU A 579 -4.60 -0.55 -28.95
N GLU A 580 -3.85 -1.39 -28.22
CA GLU A 580 -2.66 -0.98 -27.49
C GLU A 580 -1.36 -1.18 -28.28
N ASN A 581 -1.46 -1.79 -29.46
CA ASN A 581 -0.32 -2.25 -30.24
C ASN A 581 0.65 -3.09 -29.39
N ILE A 582 0.14 -4.18 -28.81
CA ILE A 582 0.91 -5.10 -27.96
C ILE A 582 0.82 -6.54 -28.47
N LEU A 583 1.93 -7.26 -28.40
CA LEU A 583 2.02 -8.71 -28.61
C LEU A 583 2.66 -9.33 -27.37
N VAL A 584 1.98 -10.31 -26.77
CA VAL A 584 2.53 -11.11 -25.67
C VAL A 584 2.64 -12.56 -26.12
N LEU A 585 3.81 -13.16 -25.94
CA LEU A 585 4.08 -14.57 -26.23
C LEU A 585 4.55 -15.28 -24.97
N LEU A 586 3.95 -16.43 -24.65
CA LEU A 586 4.47 -17.38 -23.68
C LEU A 586 4.87 -18.65 -24.41
N ALA A 587 6.12 -19.10 -24.24
CA ALA A 587 6.62 -20.33 -24.81
C ALA A 587 7.14 -21.27 -23.71
N VAL A 588 6.87 -22.56 -23.85
CA VAL A 588 7.35 -23.62 -22.96
C VAL A 588 8.48 -24.37 -23.64
N LYS A 589 9.58 -24.52 -22.90
CA LYS A 589 10.76 -25.24 -23.37
C LYS A 589 11.19 -26.28 -22.36
N SER A 590 11.12 -27.55 -22.75
CA SER A 590 11.67 -28.67 -22.01
C SER A 590 13.14 -28.87 -22.41
N THR A 591 14.05 -28.74 -21.45
CA THR A 591 15.48 -28.95 -21.66
C THR A 591 15.99 -30.02 -20.71
N ALA A 592 16.92 -30.87 -21.15
CA ALA A 592 17.58 -31.81 -20.25
C ALA A 592 18.22 -31.08 -19.05
N VAL A 593 18.16 -31.68 -17.86
CA VAL A 593 18.76 -31.10 -16.66
C VAL A 593 20.26 -30.89 -16.85
N LYS A 594 20.77 -29.74 -16.38
CA LYS A 594 22.18 -29.36 -16.60
C LYS A 594 23.19 -30.15 -15.77
N TRP A 595 22.74 -30.83 -14.71
CA TRP A 595 23.61 -31.51 -13.73
C TRP A 595 23.68 -33.03 -13.91
N GLY A 596 23.09 -33.58 -14.98
CA GLY A 596 23.22 -35.01 -15.30
C GLY A 596 22.51 -35.38 -16.59
N HIS A 597 22.78 -36.57 -17.10
CA HIS A 597 22.13 -37.09 -18.31
C HIS A 597 21.14 -38.19 -17.94
N PHE A 598 19.87 -37.79 -17.76
CA PHE A 598 18.76 -38.71 -17.50
C PHE A 598 17.80 -38.67 -18.69
N LYS A 599 17.23 -39.84 -19.06
CA LYS A 599 16.27 -39.90 -20.17
C LYS A 599 14.95 -39.20 -19.87
N ASP A 600 14.54 -39.20 -18.60
CA ASP A 600 13.18 -38.82 -18.19
C ASP A 600 13.12 -37.58 -17.28
N ILE A 601 14.26 -36.89 -17.07
CA ILE A 601 14.32 -35.70 -16.22
C ILE A 601 14.71 -34.50 -17.07
N ASN A 602 13.74 -33.60 -17.26
CA ASN A 602 13.91 -32.33 -17.96
C ASN A 602 13.51 -31.15 -17.06
N ASP A 603 14.21 -30.03 -17.20
CA ASP A 603 13.80 -28.73 -16.71
C ASP A 603 12.75 -28.13 -17.65
N ILE A 604 11.57 -27.82 -17.11
CA ILE A 604 10.51 -27.09 -17.83
C ILE A 604 10.72 -25.60 -17.61
N ASN A 605 11.05 -24.87 -18.67
CA ASN A 605 11.33 -23.45 -18.63
C ASN A 605 10.25 -22.66 -19.36
N TYR A 606 9.61 -21.73 -18.65
CA TYR A 606 8.65 -20.78 -19.23
C TYR A 606 9.37 -19.51 -19.71
N LYS A 607 9.17 -19.16 -20.98
CA LYS A 607 9.77 -18.00 -21.64
C LYS A 607 8.68 -17.03 -22.04
N ILE A 608 8.89 -15.75 -21.78
CA ILE A 608 7.91 -14.70 -22.11
C ILE A 608 8.55 -13.63 -22.99
N LEU A 609 7.78 -13.11 -23.94
CA LEU A 609 8.08 -11.92 -24.72
C LEU A 609 6.88 -10.98 -24.70
N ILE A 610 7.14 -9.69 -24.55
CA ILE A 610 6.17 -8.61 -24.67
C ILE A 610 6.74 -7.62 -25.70
N ALA A 611 6.03 -7.36 -26.77
CA ALA A 611 6.37 -6.33 -27.75
C ALA A 611 5.29 -5.25 -27.74
N HIS A 612 5.67 -3.97 -27.71
CA HIS A 612 4.77 -2.83 -27.76
C HIS A 612 5.24 -1.84 -28.83
N TRP A 613 4.39 -1.54 -29.81
CA TRP A 613 4.67 -0.57 -30.86
C TRP A 613 4.00 0.77 -30.56
N ASP A 614 4.78 1.85 -30.53
CA ASP A 614 4.33 3.22 -30.34
C ASP A 614 4.58 4.00 -31.63
N SER A 615 3.50 4.21 -32.39
CA SER A 615 3.54 4.97 -33.64
C SER A 615 3.92 6.44 -33.44
N GLY A 616 3.61 7.05 -32.27
CA GLY A 616 3.97 8.43 -31.98
C GLY A 616 5.47 8.65 -31.80
N ARG A 617 6.22 7.59 -31.51
CA ARG A 617 7.68 7.57 -31.38
C ARG A 617 8.39 6.90 -32.55
N ASP A 618 7.62 6.36 -33.51
CA ASP A 618 8.01 5.34 -34.48
C ASP A 618 8.95 4.29 -33.85
N ALA A 619 8.48 3.68 -32.76
CA ALA A 619 9.29 2.83 -31.90
C ALA A 619 8.62 1.49 -31.61
N LEU A 620 9.41 0.42 -31.54
CA LEU A 620 8.99 -0.88 -31.01
C LEU A 620 9.84 -1.24 -29.79
N PHE A 621 9.18 -1.54 -28.68
CA PHE A 621 9.80 -1.96 -27.42
C PHE A 621 9.59 -3.44 -27.21
N VAL A 622 10.65 -4.20 -26.95
CA VAL A 622 10.55 -5.65 -26.74
C VAL A 622 11.17 -6.04 -25.40
N TYR A 623 10.35 -6.53 -24.47
CA TYR A 623 10.81 -7.23 -23.27
C TYR A 623 10.83 -8.73 -23.50
N SER A 624 11.86 -9.42 -23.01
CA SER A 624 11.85 -10.87 -22.90
C SER A 624 12.78 -11.37 -21.79
N ASN A 625 12.42 -12.49 -21.17
CA ASN A 625 13.34 -13.24 -20.31
C ASN A 625 14.30 -14.17 -21.10
N ASP A 626 14.12 -14.30 -22.43
CA ASP A 626 14.99 -15.06 -23.34
C ASP A 626 14.85 -14.58 -24.80
N TYR A 627 15.45 -13.43 -25.11
CA TYR A 627 15.47 -12.83 -26.45
C TYR A 627 15.97 -13.76 -27.57
N LYS A 628 16.89 -14.68 -27.26
CA LYS A 628 17.48 -15.59 -28.25
C LYS A 628 16.47 -16.64 -28.69
N SER A 629 15.78 -17.27 -27.73
CA SER A 629 14.76 -18.27 -28.05
C SER A 629 13.63 -17.69 -28.91
N PHE A 630 13.31 -16.40 -28.72
CA PHE A 630 12.30 -15.70 -29.52
C PHE A 630 12.79 -15.10 -30.85
N LYS A 631 14.08 -15.27 -31.22
CA LYS A 631 14.63 -14.75 -32.50
C LYS A 631 14.24 -13.29 -32.75
N VAL A 632 14.40 -12.43 -31.75
CA VAL A 632 13.75 -11.11 -31.69
C VAL A 632 14.04 -10.21 -32.89
N GLU A 633 15.24 -10.18 -33.47
CA GLU A 633 15.50 -9.33 -34.64
C GLU A 633 14.64 -9.75 -35.85
N LYS A 634 14.61 -11.05 -36.16
CA LYS A 634 13.75 -11.60 -37.22
C LYS A 634 12.26 -11.38 -36.91
N LEU A 635 11.89 -11.43 -35.63
CA LEU A 635 10.54 -11.08 -35.20
C LEU A 635 10.23 -9.64 -35.56
N VAL A 636 11.05 -8.68 -35.14
CA VAL A 636 10.82 -7.26 -35.45
C VAL A 636 10.75 -6.99 -36.95
N GLU A 637 11.64 -7.56 -37.77
CA GLU A 637 11.56 -7.43 -39.25
C GLU A 637 10.21 -7.91 -39.80
N LYS A 638 9.70 -9.01 -39.25
CA LYS A 638 8.39 -9.55 -39.62
C LYS A 638 7.25 -8.67 -39.15
N LEU A 639 7.35 -8.10 -37.95
CA LEU A 639 6.30 -7.26 -37.37
C LEU A 639 6.25 -5.87 -38.01
N CYS A 640 7.40 -5.22 -38.23
CA CYS A 640 7.47 -3.79 -38.57
C CYS A 640 8.15 -3.53 -39.93
N GLY A 641 8.53 -4.57 -40.67
CA GLY A 641 9.21 -4.44 -41.97
C GLY A 641 10.73 -4.47 -41.89
N GLU A 642 11.37 -4.74 -43.03
CA GLU A 642 12.82 -4.94 -43.14
C GLU A 642 13.65 -3.66 -42.88
N SER A 643 13.01 -2.50 -42.93
CA SER A 643 13.60 -1.19 -42.62
C SER A 643 13.66 -0.88 -41.13
N SER A 644 13.01 -1.68 -40.28
CA SER A 644 13.10 -1.54 -38.82
C SER A 644 14.46 -1.98 -38.31
N PHE A 645 15.03 -1.23 -37.37
CA PHE A 645 16.34 -1.52 -36.83
C PHE A 645 16.40 -1.32 -35.32
N VAL A 646 17.24 -2.11 -34.66
CA VAL A 646 17.53 -1.95 -33.23
C VAL A 646 18.12 -0.56 -33.02
N MET A 647 17.60 0.19 -32.04
CA MET A 647 18.24 1.41 -31.54
C MET A 647 19.55 1.02 -30.87
N SER A 648 20.59 0.95 -31.68
CA SER A 648 21.91 0.43 -31.32
C SER A 648 22.97 1.48 -31.58
N GLY A 649 24.20 1.16 -31.18
CA GLY A 649 25.28 2.13 -31.24
C GLY A 649 25.19 3.18 -30.13
N LYS A 650 25.91 4.28 -30.34
CA LYS A 650 26.23 5.24 -29.27
C LYS A 650 25.02 5.92 -28.64
N GLN A 651 23.93 6.07 -29.39
CA GLN A 651 22.71 6.73 -28.91
C GLN A 651 22.08 6.02 -27.70
N ILE A 652 22.24 4.70 -27.55
CA ILE A 652 21.64 3.98 -26.40
C ILE A 652 22.18 4.48 -25.05
N PHE A 653 23.41 4.99 -25.04
CA PHE A 653 24.07 5.46 -23.82
C PHE A 653 23.50 6.78 -23.30
N ASN A 654 22.68 7.47 -24.11
CA ASN A 654 21.98 8.68 -23.69
C ASN A 654 21.05 8.44 -22.49
N VAL A 655 20.66 7.18 -22.23
CA VAL A 655 19.93 6.82 -21.00
C VAL A 655 20.69 7.16 -19.72
N LEU A 656 22.02 7.35 -19.80
CA LEU A 656 22.91 7.73 -18.71
C LEU A 656 23.15 9.24 -18.60
N ASN A 657 22.56 10.06 -19.47
CA ASN A 657 22.70 11.51 -19.41
C ASN A 657 22.11 12.06 -18.10
N ASN A 658 22.70 13.15 -17.59
CA ASN A 658 22.33 13.83 -16.34
C ASN A 658 22.56 13.00 -15.05
N ILE A 659 23.33 11.91 -15.12
CA ILE A 659 23.81 11.20 -13.95
C ILE A 659 25.11 11.88 -13.45
N GLU A 660 25.06 12.45 -12.25
CA GLU A 660 26.22 12.99 -11.53
C GLU A 660 27.00 11.86 -10.84
N TYR A 661 28.34 11.96 -10.82
CA TYR A 661 29.25 10.91 -10.36
C TYR A 661 28.91 9.49 -10.88
N PRO A 662 28.79 9.31 -12.21
CA PRO A 662 28.46 8.02 -12.79
C PRO A 662 29.60 7.02 -12.55
N LEU A 663 29.41 6.16 -11.55
CA LEU A 663 30.26 5.03 -11.25
C LEU A 663 29.78 3.82 -12.04
N VAL A 664 30.63 3.38 -12.96
CA VAL A 664 30.32 2.22 -13.80
C VAL A 664 30.52 0.95 -12.98
N THR A 665 29.43 0.21 -12.78
CA THR A 665 29.40 -1.02 -11.98
C THR A 665 29.71 -2.26 -12.81
N ASN A 666 29.36 -2.21 -14.09
CA ASN A 666 29.58 -3.26 -15.08
C ASN A 666 29.78 -2.62 -16.46
N LEU A 667 30.76 -3.12 -17.21
CA LEU A 667 31.05 -2.72 -18.58
C LEU A 667 31.34 -3.93 -19.45
N GLY A 668 30.70 -4.02 -20.61
CA GLY A 668 31.12 -4.91 -21.68
C GLY A 668 31.89 -4.16 -22.75
N SER A 669 32.91 -4.79 -23.35
CA SER A 669 33.56 -4.30 -24.56
C SER A 669 33.78 -5.41 -25.58
N ALA A 670 34.00 -5.05 -26.84
CA ALA A 670 34.37 -5.97 -27.92
C ALA A 670 35.59 -5.47 -28.68
N GLN A 671 36.58 -6.33 -28.96
CA GLN A 671 37.81 -5.93 -29.67
C GLN A 671 37.63 -5.79 -31.19
N ASN A 672 38.36 -4.87 -31.80
CA ASN A 672 38.39 -4.70 -33.25
C ASN A 672 39.27 -5.79 -33.90
N GLY A 673 38.68 -6.71 -34.67
CA GLY A 673 39.38 -7.71 -35.50
C GLY A 673 39.39 -9.15 -34.97
N ALA A 674 39.27 -9.38 -33.66
CA ALA A 674 39.05 -10.70 -33.05
C ALA A 674 37.69 -10.73 -32.35
N ILE A 675 36.87 -11.77 -32.60
CA ILE A 675 35.53 -11.91 -32.00
C ILE A 675 35.67 -12.37 -30.53
N SER A 676 36.16 -11.49 -29.66
CA SER A 676 36.19 -11.69 -28.21
C SER A 676 35.35 -10.60 -27.52
N PHE A 677 34.42 -11.05 -26.68
CA PHE A 677 33.60 -10.19 -25.84
C PHE A 677 34.14 -10.28 -24.42
N THR A 678 34.44 -9.14 -23.82
CA THR A 678 35.01 -9.06 -22.48
C THR A 678 34.04 -8.28 -21.60
N GLN A 679 33.62 -8.89 -20.49
CA GLN A 679 32.90 -8.19 -19.43
C GLN A 679 33.86 -7.83 -18.32
N PHE A 680 33.73 -6.60 -17.86
CA PHE A 680 34.47 -6.01 -16.78
C PHE A 680 33.48 -5.69 -15.67
N PHE A 681 33.80 -6.15 -14.46
CA PHE A 681 33.02 -5.89 -13.27
C PHE A 681 33.89 -5.14 -12.28
N GLY A 682 33.27 -4.21 -11.55
CA GLY A 682 33.95 -3.39 -10.56
C GLY A 682 35.21 -2.72 -11.14
N PRO A 683 36.39 -2.93 -10.56
CA PRO A 683 37.57 -2.16 -10.94
C PRO A 683 38.13 -2.43 -12.35
N ASN A 684 37.94 -3.63 -12.90
CA ASN A 684 38.46 -3.96 -14.24
C ASN A 684 37.78 -3.13 -15.35
N VAL A 685 36.68 -2.43 -15.02
CA VAL A 685 35.93 -1.56 -15.92
C VAL A 685 36.82 -0.49 -16.56
N THR A 686 37.86 -0.02 -15.88
CA THR A 686 38.78 1.01 -16.40
C THR A 686 39.63 0.55 -17.56
N GLU A 687 40.11 -0.70 -17.53
CA GLU A 687 40.81 -1.28 -18.67
C GLU A 687 39.88 -1.33 -19.88
N GLY A 688 38.62 -1.71 -19.64
CA GLY A 688 37.56 -1.67 -20.63
C GLY A 688 37.32 -0.26 -21.18
N LEU A 689 37.11 0.74 -20.33
CA LEU A 689 36.92 2.15 -20.73
C LEU A 689 38.14 2.68 -21.52
N SER A 690 39.36 2.39 -21.05
CA SER A 690 40.59 2.87 -21.68
C SER A 690 40.83 2.23 -23.06
N ALA A 691 40.50 0.95 -23.21
CA ALA A 691 40.56 0.27 -24.50
C ALA A 691 39.50 0.82 -25.48
N VAL A 692 38.32 1.19 -24.97
CA VAL A 692 37.26 1.83 -25.77
C VAL A 692 37.72 3.19 -26.30
N GLU A 693 38.31 4.04 -25.47
CA GLU A 693 38.77 5.36 -25.89
C GLU A 693 39.95 5.34 -26.85
N LYS A 694 40.88 4.40 -26.66
CA LYS A 694 42.00 4.19 -27.58
C LYS A 694 41.54 3.57 -28.91
N SER A 695 40.23 3.39 -29.12
CA SER A 695 39.63 2.74 -30.28
C SER A 695 40.14 1.30 -30.52
N ALA A 696 40.68 0.67 -29.47
CA ALA A 696 41.13 -0.72 -29.48
C ALA A 696 39.95 -1.70 -29.27
N SER A 697 38.91 -1.26 -28.57
CA SER A 697 37.64 -1.95 -28.41
C SER A 697 36.45 -0.98 -28.55
N THR A 698 35.23 -1.50 -28.63
CA THR A 698 33.99 -0.72 -28.65
C THR A 698 33.12 -1.07 -27.44
N LEU A 699 32.49 -0.06 -26.81
CA LEU A 699 31.65 -0.23 -25.62
C LEU A 699 30.37 -0.98 -25.97
N SER A 700 30.15 -2.17 -25.39
CA SER A 700 29.04 -3.05 -25.78
C SER A 700 27.86 -3.04 -24.79
N ASN A 701 28.12 -2.87 -23.50
CA ASN A 701 27.09 -2.66 -22.47
C ASN A 701 27.67 -1.92 -21.27
N ILE A 702 26.81 -1.29 -20.50
CA ILE A 702 27.21 -0.53 -19.32
C ILE A 702 26.07 -0.45 -18.30
N ALA A 703 26.42 -0.41 -17.03
CA ALA A 703 25.50 0.00 -15.97
C ALA A 703 26.19 1.02 -15.08
N ALA A 704 25.56 2.18 -14.88
CA ALA A 704 26.09 3.24 -14.06
C ALA A 704 25.17 3.51 -12.86
N LEU A 705 25.81 3.63 -11.71
CA LEU A 705 25.23 4.15 -10.49
C LEU A 705 25.63 5.61 -10.37
N GLY A 706 24.71 6.48 -9.95
CA GLY A 706 25.05 7.87 -9.65
C GLY A 706 23.86 8.61 -9.09
N TYR A 707 23.83 9.93 -9.29
CA TYR A 707 22.83 10.81 -8.72
C TYR A 707 22.14 11.64 -9.80
N GLU A 708 20.80 11.65 -9.80
CA GLU A 708 19.98 12.50 -10.68
C GLU A 708 19.13 13.40 -9.77
N ASN A 709 19.28 14.72 -9.87
CA ASN A 709 18.63 15.70 -8.98
C ASN A 709 18.84 15.46 -7.48
N GLY A 710 20.02 14.91 -7.10
CA GLY A 710 20.36 14.60 -5.71
C GLY A 710 19.78 13.28 -5.18
N ASP A 711 19.09 12.50 -6.02
CA ASP A 711 18.60 11.17 -5.69
C ASP A 711 19.44 10.08 -6.36
N LYS A 712 19.65 8.96 -5.66
CA LYS A 712 20.48 7.86 -6.15
C LYS A 712 19.70 7.07 -7.23
N VAL A 713 20.29 6.90 -8.42
CA VAL A 713 19.68 6.19 -9.55
C VAL A 713 20.62 5.13 -10.14
N LEU A 714 20.05 4.07 -10.72
CA LEU A 714 20.79 3.04 -11.46
C LEU A 714 20.13 2.78 -12.81
N TRP A 715 20.90 3.04 -13.87
CA TRP A 715 20.53 2.77 -15.25
C TRP A 715 21.54 1.84 -15.89
N GLY A 716 21.06 0.93 -16.72
CA GLY A 716 21.95 0.12 -17.55
C GLY A 716 21.45 -0.01 -18.98
N CYS A 717 22.40 -0.17 -19.90
CA CYS A 717 22.12 -0.35 -21.32
C CYS A 717 23.12 -1.27 -22.05
N SER A 718 22.72 -1.75 -23.23
CA SER A 718 23.56 -2.54 -24.14
C SER A 718 23.48 -1.98 -25.54
N GLU A 719 24.63 -1.57 -26.07
CA GLU A 719 24.83 -0.98 -27.41
C GLU A 719 24.31 -1.89 -28.51
N ARG A 720 24.92 -3.07 -28.67
CA ARG A 720 24.58 -3.97 -29.79
C ARG A 720 23.16 -4.50 -29.72
N LYS A 721 22.64 -4.67 -28.50
CA LYS A 721 21.28 -5.20 -28.29
C LYS A 721 20.22 -4.10 -28.23
N GLY A 722 20.60 -2.81 -28.23
CA GLY A 722 19.68 -1.69 -28.00
C GLY A 722 18.83 -1.85 -26.74
N LYS A 723 19.37 -2.46 -25.69
CA LYS A 723 18.61 -2.84 -24.49
C LYS A 723 18.83 -1.82 -23.39
N VAL A 724 17.78 -1.45 -22.65
CA VAL A 724 17.84 -0.63 -21.43
C VAL A 724 17.19 -1.37 -20.24
N TRP A 725 17.60 -1.05 -19.01
CA TRP A 725 17.02 -1.61 -17.79
C TRP A 725 17.24 -0.76 -16.53
N SER A 726 16.36 -0.97 -15.54
CA SER A 726 16.46 -0.49 -14.16
C SER A 726 16.02 -1.59 -13.17
N PRO A 727 16.35 -1.53 -11.87
CA PRO A 727 16.14 -2.63 -10.92
C PRO A 727 14.68 -2.85 -10.45
N GLN A 728 13.68 -2.16 -11.04
CA GLN A 728 12.27 -2.20 -10.64
C GLN A 728 11.41 -3.15 -11.52
N ALA A 729 10.19 -3.46 -11.07
CA ALA A 729 9.19 -4.22 -11.83
C ALA A 729 7.77 -3.68 -11.53
N GLY A 730 6.84 -3.81 -12.48
CA GLY A 730 5.47 -3.26 -12.40
C GLY A 730 4.45 -4.09 -13.17
N THR A 731 3.19 -3.67 -13.21
CA THR A 731 2.15 -4.26 -14.08
C THR A 731 2.52 -4.13 -15.57
N ILE A 732 1.84 -4.86 -16.46
CA ILE A 732 2.03 -4.63 -17.90
C ILE A 732 1.74 -3.17 -18.29
N ALA A 733 0.76 -2.51 -17.65
CA ALA A 733 0.49 -1.09 -17.87
C ALA A 733 1.64 -0.20 -17.40
N ASP A 734 2.21 -0.44 -16.21
CA ASP A 734 3.36 0.33 -15.70
C ASP A 734 4.59 0.17 -16.63
N TRP A 735 4.80 -1.02 -17.20
CA TRP A 735 5.88 -1.26 -18.14
C TRP A 735 5.70 -0.49 -19.45
N LEU A 736 4.47 -0.37 -19.98
CA LEU A 736 4.18 0.43 -21.17
C LEU A 736 4.51 1.92 -20.98
N ASP A 737 4.33 2.44 -19.76
CA ASP A 737 4.68 3.82 -19.44
C ASP A 737 6.19 3.97 -19.25
N TRP A 738 6.83 3.06 -18.51
CA TRP A 738 8.27 3.08 -18.28
C TRP A 738 9.10 3.01 -19.57
N VAL A 739 8.70 2.21 -20.57
CA VAL A 739 9.44 2.11 -21.84
C VAL A 739 9.41 3.41 -22.64
N LYS A 740 8.36 4.23 -22.49
CA LYS A 740 8.27 5.55 -23.13
C LYS A 740 9.27 6.52 -22.52
N ASP A 741 9.37 6.56 -21.19
CA ASP A 741 10.37 7.38 -20.49
C ASP A 741 11.80 6.97 -20.86
N ALA A 742 12.05 5.67 -20.93
CA ALA A 742 13.36 5.13 -21.33
C ALA A 742 13.69 5.48 -22.80
N TRP A 743 12.70 5.43 -23.70
CA TRP A 743 12.86 5.87 -25.08
C TRP A 743 13.18 7.36 -25.16
N ASP A 744 12.44 8.20 -24.45
CA ASP A 744 12.60 9.66 -24.53
C ASP A 744 13.99 10.08 -24.04
N LYS A 745 14.56 9.40 -23.04
CA LYS A 745 15.97 9.59 -22.63
C LYS A 745 16.95 9.22 -23.75
N VAL A 746 16.72 8.10 -24.44
CA VAL A 746 17.59 7.60 -25.52
C VAL A 746 17.51 8.47 -26.77
N ALA A 747 16.28 8.77 -27.22
CA ALA A 747 15.97 9.45 -28.47
C ALA A 747 16.34 10.94 -28.46
N ASN A 748 16.13 11.65 -27.35
CA ASN A 748 16.35 13.10 -27.26
C ASN A 748 17.80 13.50 -26.92
N GLY A 749 18.72 12.53 -26.68
CA GLY A 749 20.11 12.85 -26.37
C GLY A 749 20.94 13.22 -27.60
N SER A 750 21.85 14.20 -27.45
CA SER A 750 22.77 14.61 -28.52
C SER A 750 23.69 13.47 -28.96
N THR A 751 23.93 13.33 -30.26
CA THR A 751 24.78 12.29 -30.88
C THR A 751 26.29 12.51 -30.70
N ASP A 752 26.72 13.42 -29.83
CA ASP A 752 28.12 13.81 -29.70
C ASP A 752 28.95 12.69 -29.04
N GLU A 753 29.91 12.12 -29.80
CA GLU A 753 30.73 10.97 -29.39
C GLU A 753 31.58 11.24 -28.13
N ALA A 754 31.82 12.51 -27.79
CA ALA A 754 32.82 12.91 -26.82
C ALA A 754 32.38 12.83 -25.35
N ASN A 755 31.08 12.65 -25.06
CA ASN A 755 30.56 12.82 -23.70
C ASN A 755 30.23 11.54 -22.93
N ILE A 756 30.03 10.39 -23.58
CA ILE A 756 29.48 9.22 -22.88
C ILE A 756 30.45 8.66 -21.82
N THR A 757 31.75 8.58 -22.07
CA THR A 757 32.72 7.98 -21.12
C THR A 757 33.68 8.98 -20.49
N ARG A 758 33.70 10.23 -20.96
CA ARG A 758 34.67 11.24 -20.50
C ARG A 758 34.49 11.56 -19.03
N ASP A 759 33.24 11.64 -18.60
CA ASP A 759 32.86 12.06 -17.25
C ASP A 759 32.61 10.84 -16.33
N PHE A 760 32.83 9.62 -16.83
CA PHE A 760 32.75 8.39 -16.02
C PHE A 760 33.97 8.23 -15.12
N LEU A 761 33.69 7.87 -13.87
CA LEU A 761 34.71 7.57 -12.87
C LEU A 761 35.43 6.25 -13.20
N ARG A 762 36.77 6.25 -13.13
CA ARG A 762 37.62 5.14 -13.58
C ARG A 762 38.54 4.60 -12.49
N PRO A 763 38.27 3.39 -11.97
CA PRO A 763 39.20 2.68 -11.09
C PRO A 763 40.47 2.18 -11.80
N THR A 764 41.57 2.89 -11.69
CA THR A 764 42.90 2.45 -12.17
C THR A 764 43.61 1.62 -11.11
N LYS A 765 44.25 0.51 -11.51
CA LYS A 765 45.05 -0.29 -10.58
C LYS A 765 46.35 0.45 -10.26
N ILE A 766 46.68 0.56 -8.98
CA ILE A 766 47.92 1.14 -8.47
C ILE A 766 48.83 0.05 -7.91
N GLU A 767 50.13 0.15 -8.16
CA GLU A 767 51.16 -0.79 -7.68
C GLU A 767 51.90 -0.29 -6.44
N LYS A 768 51.65 0.96 -6.05
CA LYS A 768 52.18 1.62 -4.87
C LYS A 768 51.09 2.49 -4.26
N PRO A 769 51.17 2.83 -2.97
CA PRO A 769 50.18 3.70 -2.33
C PRO A 769 50.08 5.07 -3.00
N HIS A 770 48.90 5.68 -2.90
CA HIS A 770 48.67 7.02 -3.46
C HIS A 770 49.45 8.09 -2.70
N ASN A 771 49.91 9.12 -3.39
CA ASN A 771 50.71 10.19 -2.81
C ASN A 771 49.87 11.24 -2.07
N SER A 772 48.57 11.30 -2.36
CA SER A 772 47.65 12.19 -1.66
C SER A 772 47.27 11.58 -0.31
N LYS A 773 47.18 12.41 0.73
CA LYS A 773 46.86 11.94 2.08
C LYS A 773 45.43 11.40 2.12
N PRO A 774 45.17 10.19 2.67
CA PRO A 774 43.82 9.72 2.89
C PRO A 774 43.16 10.56 3.98
N ILE A 775 41.92 11.01 3.73
CA ILE A 775 41.16 11.90 4.61
C ILE A 775 39.95 11.21 5.24
N SER A 776 39.43 10.14 4.61
CA SER A 776 38.28 9.39 5.13
C SER A 776 38.28 7.97 4.59
N ILE A 777 37.65 7.06 5.34
CA ILE A 777 37.25 5.75 4.87
C ILE A 777 35.76 5.49 5.11
N GLN A 778 35.15 4.65 4.27
CA GLN A 778 33.75 4.26 4.38
C GLN A 778 33.56 2.76 4.15
N TRP A 779 32.59 2.16 4.86
CA TRP A 779 32.12 0.80 4.60
C TRP A 779 31.68 0.61 3.15
N GLY A 780 31.69 -0.63 2.66
CA GLY A 780 31.16 -0.91 1.33
C GLY A 780 29.65 -0.62 1.20
N GLU A 781 29.19 -0.54 -0.04
CA GLU A 781 27.80 -0.19 -0.40
C GLU A 781 26.76 -1.11 0.26
N GLN A 782 27.05 -2.42 0.36
CA GLN A 782 26.08 -3.38 0.89
C GLN A 782 25.90 -3.21 2.40
N LEU A 783 26.97 -2.96 3.14
CA LEU A 783 26.91 -2.72 4.58
C LEU A 783 26.22 -1.39 4.89
N GLN A 784 26.46 -0.34 4.10
CA GLN A 784 25.84 0.98 4.30
C GLN A 784 24.32 1.00 4.09
N GLN A 785 23.77 0.11 3.26
CA GLN A 785 22.32 0.04 2.99
C GLN A 785 21.54 -0.82 4.00
N ARG A 786 22.24 -1.52 4.90
CA ARG A 786 21.61 -2.37 5.91
C ARG A 786 21.37 -1.59 7.19
N PHE A 787 20.37 -2.02 7.95
CA PHE A 787 20.22 -1.52 9.31
C PHE A 787 21.41 -1.97 10.17
N GLU A 788 22.07 -1.02 10.81
CA GLU A 788 23.28 -1.21 11.63
C GLU A 788 23.15 -2.29 12.72
N ASP A 789 21.94 -2.53 13.28
CA ASP A 789 21.69 -3.56 14.30
C ASP A 789 21.63 -4.99 13.74
N GLY A 790 21.57 -5.14 12.42
CA GLY A 790 21.69 -6.41 11.72
C GLY A 790 23.12 -6.82 11.41
N VAL A 791 24.12 -6.00 11.77
CA VAL A 791 25.54 -6.22 11.45
C VAL A 791 26.35 -6.25 12.74
N ARG A 792 27.12 -7.32 12.94
CA ARG A 792 28.04 -7.48 14.08
C ARG A 792 29.47 -7.46 13.59
N ILE A 793 30.30 -6.62 14.20
CA ILE A 793 31.73 -6.48 13.94
C ILE A 793 32.46 -7.07 15.15
N TYR A 794 33.12 -8.21 14.94
CA TYR A 794 33.85 -8.94 15.96
C TYR A 794 35.28 -8.44 16.03
N PHE A 795 35.75 -8.16 17.25
CA PHE A 795 37.15 -8.00 17.63
C PHE A 795 37.55 -9.29 18.35
N GLY A 796 38.15 -10.23 17.63
CA GLY A 796 38.43 -11.57 18.15
C GLY A 796 37.14 -12.37 18.37
N THR A 797 36.73 -12.53 19.64
CA THR A 797 35.51 -13.30 20.03
C THR A 797 34.36 -12.43 20.51
N VAL A 798 34.61 -11.13 20.76
CA VAL A 798 33.60 -10.18 21.21
C VAL A 798 33.13 -9.36 20.02
N PHE A 799 31.85 -9.00 19.97
CA PHE A 799 31.33 -8.15 18.90
C PHE A 799 30.76 -6.85 19.43
N GLN A 800 30.77 -5.86 18.54
CA GLN A 800 30.06 -4.60 18.65
C GLN A 800 29.13 -4.47 17.43
N TYR A 801 28.05 -3.71 17.55
CA TYR A 801 27.19 -3.44 16.40
C TYR A 801 27.81 -2.38 15.49
N LEU A 802 27.39 -2.35 14.22
CA LEU A 802 27.95 -1.41 13.23
C LEU A 802 27.83 0.06 13.65
N TYR A 803 26.77 0.44 14.38
CA TYR A 803 26.55 1.81 14.88
C TYR A 803 27.51 2.22 16.02
N GLU A 804 28.32 1.29 16.53
CA GLU A 804 29.32 1.50 17.59
C GLU A 804 30.75 1.52 17.04
N ILE A 805 30.90 1.33 15.72
CA ILE A 805 32.20 1.31 15.06
C ILE A 805 32.43 2.61 14.32
N ASP A 806 33.48 3.32 14.70
CA ASP A 806 34.07 4.38 13.91
C ASP A 806 35.16 3.83 12.99
N LEU A 807 35.26 4.48 11.85
CA LEU A 807 36.28 4.24 10.86
C LEU A 807 37.16 5.47 10.75
N LYS A 808 38.45 5.32 11.04
CA LYS A 808 39.45 6.37 10.84
C LYS A 808 40.53 5.92 9.87
N VAL A 809 41.19 6.88 9.25
CA VAL A 809 42.31 6.62 8.37
C VAL A 809 43.47 7.52 8.70
N ASP A 810 44.66 6.93 8.69
CA ASP A 810 45.92 7.65 8.61
C ASP A 810 46.77 7.01 7.51
N TRP A 811 48.05 7.32 7.45
CA TRP A 811 48.99 6.60 6.60
C TRP A 811 50.34 6.40 7.29
N ASP A 812 51.15 5.49 6.78
CA ASP A 812 52.55 5.44 7.17
C ASP A 812 53.35 6.49 6.39
N GLU A 813 53.92 7.49 7.06
CA GLU A 813 54.71 8.53 6.38
C GLU A 813 55.96 8.00 5.68
N SER A 814 56.44 6.79 6.02
CA SER A 814 57.61 6.21 5.38
C SER A 814 57.31 5.56 4.03
N ASN A 815 56.08 5.08 3.82
CA ASN A 815 55.70 4.28 2.65
C ASN A 815 54.36 4.70 2.00
N ASN A 816 53.63 5.65 2.59
CA ASN A 816 52.31 6.15 2.21
C ASN A 816 51.15 5.15 2.27
N ASN A 817 51.34 3.93 2.80
CA ASN A 817 50.27 2.93 2.97
C ASN A 817 49.17 3.48 3.89
N PRO A 818 47.89 3.39 3.51
CA PRO A 818 46.79 3.73 4.40
C PRO A 818 46.74 2.83 5.63
N LYS A 819 46.57 3.42 6.81
CA LYS A 819 46.30 2.74 8.08
C LYS A 819 44.82 2.89 8.40
N LEU A 820 44.08 1.80 8.27
CA LEU A 820 42.65 1.72 8.51
C LEU A 820 42.41 1.35 9.98
N VAL A 821 41.75 2.24 10.70
CA VAL A 821 41.49 2.08 12.12
C VAL A 821 40.01 1.78 12.31
N PHE A 822 39.73 0.61 12.85
CA PHE A 822 38.39 0.17 13.26
C PHE A 822 38.30 0.33 14.77
N GLN A 823 37.51 1.29 15.24
CA GLN A 823 37.48 1.67 16.64
C GLN A 823 36.07 1.66 17.20
N SER A 824 35.93 1.15 18.42
CA SER A 824 34.78 1.38 19.30
C SER A 824 35.27 1.98 20.62
N GLU A 825 34.37 2.26 21.58
CA GLU A 825 34.76 2.71 22.92
C GLU A 825 35.75 1.75 23.61
N LEU A 826 35.67 0.45 23.33
CA LEU A 826 36.38 -0.61 24.08
C LEU A 826 37.49 -1.31 23.28
N TYR A 827 37.39 -1.30 21.96
CA TYR A 827 38.23 -2.10 21.08
C TYR A 827 38.75 -1.26 19.93
N CYS A 828 40.00 -1.49 19.56
CA CYS A 828 40.66 -0.85 18.43
C CYS A 828 41.48 -1.90 17.69
N SER A 829 41.29 -1.96 16.36
CA SER A 829 42.12 -2.77 15.47
C SER A 829 42.58 -1.91 14.32
N VAL A 830 43.88 -1.98 14.01
CA VAL A 830 44.51 -1.20 12.94
C VAL A 830 45.04 -2.15 11.88
N TYR A 831 44.60 -1.93 10.65
CA TYR A 831 45.06 -2.64 9.46
C TYR A 831 45.85 -1.69 8.57
N GLU A 832 47.06 -2.08 8.19
CA GLU A 832 47.80 -1.43 7.12
C GLU A 832 47.34 -2.02 5.78
N LEU A 833 46.84 -1.17 4.88
CA LEU A 833 46.57 -1.54 3.50
C LEU A 833 47.87 -1.42 2.72
N ILE A 834 48.56 -2.55 2.56
CA ILE A 834 49.78 -2.63 1.78
C ILE A 834 49.39 -2.73 0.31
N ILE A 835 49.83 -1.76 -0.50
CA ILE A 835 49.65 -1.79 -1.95
C ILE A 835 51.02 -2.02 -2.58
N ASP A 836 51.21 -3.21 -3.13
CA ASP A 836 52.47 -3.62 -3.74
C ASP A 836 52.17 -4.53 -4.94
N GLY A 837 52.76 -4.20 -6.09
CA GLY A 837 52.66 -4.98 -7.32
C GLY A 837 53.17 -6.41 -7.20
N ASP A 838 54.07 -6.69 -6.25
CA ASP A 838 54.63 -8.03 -6.01
C ASP A 838 53.66 -8.95 -5.23
N LEU A 839 52.61 -8.40 -4.62
CA LEU A 839 51.59 -9.19 -3.92
C LEU A 839 50.65 -9.90 -4.92
N PRO A 840 50.21 -11.15 -4.65
CA PRO A 840 49.35 -11.91 -5.58
C PRO A 840 48.06 -11.19 -6.00
N LYS A 841 47.47 -10.38 -5.11
CA LYS A 841 46.26 -9.58 -5.39
C LYS A 841 46.58 -8.10 -5.69
N GLY A 842 47.84 -7.69 -5.59
CA GLY A 842 48.28 -6.29 -5.64
C GLY A 842 48.03 -5.50 -4.34
N TYR A 843 47.39 -6.12 -3.34
CA TYR A 843 47.18 -5.53 -2.03
C TYR A 843 47.00 -6.61 -0.96
N GLU A 844 47.21 -6.22 0.29
CA GLU A 844 46.92 -7.01 1.49
C GLU A 844 46.49 -6.07 2.62
N TYR A 845 45.46 -6.45 3.39
CA TYR A 845 45.14 -5.77 4.65
C TYR A 845 45.85 -6.52 5.77
N LYS A 846 46.95 -5.96 6.24
CA LYS A 846 47.76 -6.55 7.30
C LYS A 846 47.34 -5.98 8.65
N LEU A 847 46.89 -6.84 9.56
CA LEU A 847 46.68 -6.46 10.95
C LEU A 847 48.04 -6.07 11.57
N ILE A 848 48.15 -4.83 12.02
CA ILE A 848 49.37 -4.30 12.67
C ILE A 848 49.18 -4.06 14.16
N GLU A 849 47.94 -3.84 14.62
CA GLU A 849 47.59 -3.63 16.02
C GLU A 849 46.15 -4.10 16.30
N GLY A 850 45.90 -4.66 17.49
CA GLY A 850 44.57 -5.11 17.93
C GLY A 850 44.22 -6.54 17.53
N ASP A 851 42.92 -6.86 17.63
CA ASP A 851 42.37 -8.19 17.31
C ASP A 851 41.94 -8.31 15.85
N GLU A 852 41.88 -9.53 15.33
CA GLU A 852 41.33 -9.77 13.99
C GLU A 852 39.84 -9.41 13.92
N ILE A 853 39.48 -8.68 12.86
CA ILE A 853 38.11 -8.28 12.57
C ILE A 853 37.37 -9.36 11.78
N LYS A 854 36.17 -9.72 12.26
CA LYS A 854 35.20 -10.54 11.50
C LYS A 854 33.84 -9.85 11.42
N ILE A 855 33.12 -10.06 10.34
CA ILE A 855 31.84 -9.40 10.04
C ILE A 855 30.75 -10.46 9.91
N GLN A 856 29.65 -10.27 10.62
CA GLN A 856 28.47 -11.12 10.52
C GLN A 856 27.25 -10.31 10.14
N ILE A 857 26.49 -10.78 9.15
CA ILE A 857 25.30 -10.11 8.63
C ILE A 857 24.06 -10.96 8.94
N GLY A 858 23.24 -10.49 9.86
CA GLY A 858 22.05 -11.19 10.34
C GLY A 858 22.40 -12.52 10.99
N ASN A 859 22.02 -13.62 10.32
CA ASN A 859 22.31 -14.99 10.74
C ASN A 859 23.31 -15.69 9.80
N SER A 860 24.09 -14.94 9.01
CA SER A 860 25.15 -15.50 8.19
C SER A 860 26.30 -16.07 9.04
N GLU A 861 27.21 -16.79 8.41
CA GLU A 861 28.51 -17.12 9.00
C GLU A 861 29.35 -15.84 9.21
N GLU A 862 30.28 -15.90 10.17
CA GLU A 862 31.27 -14.86 10.44
C GLU A 862 32.34 -14.86 9.35
N MET A 863 32.58 -13.72 8.72
CA MET A 863 33.53 -13.55 7.63
C MET A 863 34.74 -12.73 8.07
N PRO A 864 35.99 -13.19 7.89
CA PRO A 864 37.18 -12.37 8.14
C PRO A 864 37.16 -11.09 7.29
N LEU A 865 37.70 -9.99 7.82
CA LEU A 865 37.72 -8.69 7.13
C LEU A 865 38.26 -8.80 5.70
N MET A 866 39.36 -9.53 5.51
CA MET A 866 39.97 -9.75 4.18
C MET A 866 39.03 -10.41 3.17
N GLU A 867 38.15 -11.31 3.62
CA GLU A 867 37.17 -11.95 2.74
C GLU A 867 36.00 -11.02 2.45
N GLU A 868 35.57 -10.21 3.42
CA GLU A 868 34.53 -9.20 3.22
C GLU A 868 34.99 -8.12 2.25
N MET A 869 36.25 -7.67 2.32
CA MET A 869 36.82 -6.67 1.40
C MET A 869 36.90 -7.15 -0.06
N LEU A 870 36.75 -8.46 -0.33
CA LEU A 870 36.60 -8.97 -1.69
C LEU A 870 35.18 -8.78 -2.23
N LYS A 871 34.17 -8.72 -1.36
CA LYS A 871 32.76 -8.64 -1.72
C LYS A 871 32.23 -7.21 -1.66
N ASP A 872 32.57 -6.48 -0.60
CA ASP A 872 32.08 -5.14 -0.30
C ASP A 872 33.24 -4.29 0.27
N PRO A 873 34.21 -3.89 -0.58
CA PRO A 873 35.43 -3.23 -0.13
C PRO A 873 35.17 -1.87 0.51
N ILE A 874 36.04 -1.50 1.45
CA ILE A 874 36.10 -0.15 2.01
C ILE A 874 36.63 0.83 0.97
N PHE A 875 35.97 1.98 0.89
CA PHE A 875 36.39 3.12 0.09
C PHE A 875 37.28 4.05 0.92
N ILE A 876 38.41 4.47 0.36
CA ILE A 876 39.37 5.42 0.93
C ILE A 876 39.31 6.70 0.11
N TYR A 877 38.98 7.83 0.72
CA TYR A 877 38.92 9.13 0.06
C TYR A 877 40.18 9.93 0.37
N TYR A 878 40.67 10.68 -0.61
CA TYR A 878 41.93 11.42 -0.53
C TYR A 878 41.72 12.93 -0.61
N ALA A 879 42.71 13.69 -0.15
CA ALA A 879 42.66 15.15 -0.10
C ALA A 879 42.53 15.85 -1.47
N ASP A 880 42.88 15.16 -2.55
CA ASP A 880 42.78 15.65 -3.92
C ASP A 880 41.38 15.40 -4.55
N GLY A 881 40.43 14.86 -3.78
CA GLY A 881 39.08 14.53 -4.24
C GLY A 881 38.95 13.19 -4.95
N SER A 882 40.06 12.47 -5.13
CA SER A 882 40.04 11.09 -5.60
C SER A 882 39.66 10.13 -4.48
N PHE A 883 39.34 8.89 -4.84
CA PHE A 883 39.14 7.82 -3.86
C PHE A 883 39.71 6.50 -4.37
N SER A 884 39.92 5.51 -3.51
CA SER A 884 40.33 4.17 -3.88
C SER A 884 39.55 3.12 -3.11
N TYR A 885 39.65 1.88 -3.55
CA TYR A 885 39.21 0.71 -2.81
C TYR A 885 40.15 -0.44 -3.18
N ASN A 886 40.60 -1.23 -2.20
CA ASN A 886 41.67 -2.20 -2.40
C ASN A 886 42.90 -1.55 -3.08
N CYS A 887 43.34 -2.04 -4.24
CA CYS A 887 44.42 -1.45 -5.05
C CYS A 887 43.91 -0.62 -6.24
N TYR A 888 42.67 -0.14 -6.22
CA TYR A 888 42.07 0.57 -7.36
C TYR A 888 41.77 2.02 -6.99
N TRP A 889 42.46 2.94 -7.65
CA TRP A 889 42.34 4.39 -7.49
C TRP A 889 41.44 5.00 -8.55
N VAL A 890 40.51 5.85 -8.14
CA VAL A 890 39.50 6.51 -8.96
C VAL A 890 39.71 8.02 -8.93
N GLU A 891 40.09 8.58 -10.07
CA GLU A 891 40.18 10.02 -10.27
C GLU A 891 38.80 10.65 -10.49
N VAL A 892 38.56 11.82 -9.89
CA VAL A 892 37.38 12.65 -10.13
C VAL A 892 37.79 13.86 -10.96
N LYS A 893 37.54 13.83 -12.28
CA LYS A 893 38.04 14.82 -13.27
C LYS A 893 37.32 16.18 -13.28
N ASN A 894 36.59 16.52 -12.22
CA ASN A 894 35.90 17.82 -12.18
C ASN A 894 36.93 18.94 -12.04
N ASN A 895 36.67 20.08 -12.68
CA ASN A 895 37.39 21.33 -12.40
C ASN A 895 36.97 21.75 -10.98
N ILE A 896 37.64 21.17 -9.99
CA ILE A 896 37.44 21.49 -8.58
C ILE A 896 37.83 22.96 -8.42
N GLY A 897 36.83 23.83 -8.33
CA GLY A 897 37.04 25.23 -8.00
C GLY A 897 37.56 25.36 -6.58
N GLU A 898 38.13 26.52 -6.28
CA GLU A 898 38.40 26.89 -4.89
C GLU A 898 37.10 27.23 -4.19
N PHE A 899 36.97 26.83 -2.92
CA PHE A 899 35.91 27.33 -2.05
C PHE A 899 36.00 28.86 -1.99
N ASP A 900 34.87 29.54 -2.16
CA ASP A 900 34.86 31.01 -2.10
C ASP A 900 35.25 31.46 -0.69
N ARG A 901 36.33 32.25 -0.58
CA ARG A 901 36.81 32.79 0.70
C ARG A 901 35.73 33.62 1.39
N GLU A 902 34.84 34.26 0.65
CA GLU A 902 33.75 35.05 1.21
C GLU A 902 32.70 34.18 1.91
N HIS A 903 32.57 32.90 1.53
CA HIS A 903 31.69 31.93 2.18
C HIS A 903 32.24 31.36 3.50
N LEU A 904 33.50 31.67 3.87
CA LEU A 904 34.03 31.34 5.19
C LEU A 904 33.37 32.21 6.26
N THR A 905 32.76 31.59 7.27
CA THR A 905 32.11 32.28 8.39
C THR A 905 33.09 32.46 9.55
N PRO A 906 33.52 33.70 9.87
CA PRO A 906 34.40 33.94 11.01
C PRO A 906 33.62 33.87 12.33
N VAL A 907 34.14 33.09 13.29
CA VAL A 907 33.59 32.90 14.64
C VAL A 907 34.61 33.35 15.67
N LYS A 908 34.15 34.04 16.71
CA LYS A 908 34.98 34.44 17.85
C LYS A 908 34.99 33.36 18.91
N TRP A 909 36.09 32.60 19.00
CA TRP A 909 36.26 31.55 20.00
C TRP A 909 36.66 32.12 21.37
N THR A 910 35.95 31.71 22.42
CA THR A 910 36.25 32.06 23.83
C THR A 910 36.67 30.87 24.67
N VAL A 911 36.66 29.68 24.08
CA VAL A 911 37.06 28.41 24.67
C VAL A 911 38.48 28.03 24.25
N ASP A 912 39.06 27.04 24.93
CA ASP A 912 40.26 26.37 24.47
C ASP A 912 40.00 25.63 23.15
N ILE A 913 40.48 26.23 22.05
CA ILE A 913 40.34 25.68 20.69
C ILE A 913 41.11 24.37 20.48
N THR A 914 41.99 23.98 21.42
CA THR A 914 42.67 22.68 21.41
C THR A 914 41.82 21.57 22.05
N ASN A 915 40.66 21.91 22.62
CA ASN A 915 39.73 20.98 23.21
C ASN A 915 38.44 20.84 22.38
N GLU A 916 38.29 19.73 21.68
CA GLU A 916 37.18 19.47 20.74
C GLU A 916 35.87 19.17 21.46
N SER A 917 35.83 18.05 22.18
CA SER A 917 34.60 17.44 22.67
C SER A 917 34.19 17.99 24.04
N MET A 918 32.88 18.18 24.23
CA MET A 918 32.31 18.42 25.56
C MET A 918 32.03 17.11 26.33
N GLY A 919 31.93 15.98 25.62
CA GLY A 919 31.57 14.66 26.14
C GLY A 919 30.22 14.62 26.85
N ALA A 920 29.92 13.48 27.49
CA ALA A 920 28.72 13.34 28.31
C ALA A 920 28.67 14.26 29.53
N SER A 921 29.84 14.73 30.00
CA SER A 921 29.97 15.67 31.13
C SER A 921 29.74 17.13 30.77
N GLN A 922 29.53 17.45 29.48
CA GLN A 922 29.27 18.80 28.96
C GLN A 922 30.33 19.83 29.39
N LYS A 923 31.61 19.50 29.19
CA LYS A 923 32.72 20.43 29.47
C LYS A 923 32.51 21.75 28.70
N ALA A 924 32.29 22.84 29.43
CA ALA A 924 31.94 24.14 28.86
C ALA A 924 33.08 24.82 28.08
N ASP A 925 34.31 24.44 28.38
CA ASP A 925 35.52 24.93 27.72
C ASP A 925 35.94 24.02 26.56
N SER A 926 35.05 23.85 25.56
CA SER A 926 35.31 23.07 24.36
C SER A 926 34.67 23.71 23.11
N VAL A 927 35.23 23.39 21.94
CA VAL A 927 34.75 23.86 20.64
C VAL A 927 33.30 23.43 20.41
N GLN A 928 33.00 22.15 20.63
CA GLN A 928 31.65 21.60 20.46
C GLN A 928 30.62 22.29 21.38
N TYR A 929 30.99 22.60 22.63
CA TYR A 929 30.09 23.30 23.55
C TYR A 929 29.76 24.72 23.06
N GLN A 930 30.78 25.48 22.62
CA GLN A 930 30.56 26.82 22.07
C GLN A 930 29.73 26.77 20.77
N THR A 931 29.95 25.77 19.91
CA THR A 931 29.12 25.54 18.72
C THR A 931 27.67 25.31 19.10
N TRP A 932 27.41 24.40 20.05
CA TRP A 932 26.05 24.17 20.55
C TRP A 932 25.40 25.46 21.05
N LYS A 933 26.09 26.25 21.88
CA LYS A 933 25.57 27.53 22.38
C LYS A 933 25.31 28.56 21.30
N THR A 934 26.01 28.49 20.17
CA THR A 934 25.81 29.40 19.04
C THR A 934 24.53 29.06 18.28
N ILE A 935 24.21 27.76 18.12
CA ILE A 935 23.05 27.29 17.35
C ILE A 935 21.81 27.00 18.20
N GLU A 936 21.91 27.12 19.53
CA GLU A 936 20.87 26.69 20.48
C GLU A 936 19.50 27.30 20.18
N ASP A 937 19.45 28.57 19.80
CA ASP A 937 18.21 29.30 19.51
C ASP A 937 17.65 29.04 18.10
N GLU A 938 18.45 28.43 17.20
CA GLU A 938 18.08 28.21 15.80
C GLU A 938 17.32 26.89 15.57
N PHE A 939 17.56 25.88 16.41
CA PHE A 939 17.06 24.52 16.21
C PHE A 939 16.10 24.08 17.32
N ASP A 940 15.16 23.19 16.99
CA ASP A 940 14.20 22.65 17.96
C ASP A 940 14.80 21.48 18.74
N ILE A 941 15.69 20.72 18.10
CA ILE A 941 16.37 19.55 18.65
C ILE A 941 17.85 19.67 18.36
N ILE A 942 18.67 19.43 19.38
CA ILE A 942 20.13 19.35 19.25
C ILE A 942 20.59 18.13 20.04
N ILE A 943 21.29 17.25 19.35
CA ILE A 943 21.78 15.98 19.88
C ILE A 943 23.30 16.00 19.84
N ASN A 944 23.91 15.70 20.99
CA ASN A 944 25.31 15.33 21.11
C ASN A 944 25.48 13.88 20.66
N ASP A 945 25.77 13.69 19.37
CA ASP A 945 26.00 12.37 18.81
C ASP A 945 27.48 11.95 18.80
N ASP A 946 28.34 12.79 19.36
CA ASP A 946 29.78 12.53 19.60
C ASP A 946 29.98 11.19 20.32
N ASP A 947 30.79 10.33 19.70
CA ASP A 947 31.36 9.03 20.14
C ASP A 947 31.57 8.14 18.90
N SER A 948 32.29 7.02 19.01
CA SER A 948 32.54 6.11 17.88
C SER A 948 31.26 5.71 17.11
N GLY A 949 31.26 5.90 15.78
CA GLY A 949 30.14 5.54 14.90
C GLY A 949 29.07 6.62 14.72
N GLU A 950 29.34 7.86 15.16
CA GLU A 950 28.45 9.02 15.05
C GLU A 950 27.96 9.36 13.64
N ALA A 951 26.84 10.09 13.59
CA ALA A 951 26.41 10.80 12.41
C ALA A 951 27.20 12.11 12.18
N ALA A 952 27.38 12.89 13.24
CA ALA A 952 28.15 14.12 13.34
C ALA A 952 28.34 14.49 14.83
N ASP A 953 29.26 15.38 15.18
CA ASP A 953 29.45 15.81 16.58
C ASP A 953 28.17 16.43 17.16
N LEU A 954 27.47 17.24 16.36
CA LEU A 954 26.13 17.72 16.69
C LEU A 954 25.16 17.45 15.53
N VAL A 955 24.05 16.80 15.87
CA VAL A 955 22.90 16.62 14.96
C VAL A 955 21.82 17.60 15.39
N ALA A 956 21.51 18.58 14.53
CA ALA A 956 20.54 19.61 14.81
C ALA A 956 19.36 19.51 13.85
N LEU A 957 18.14 19.61 14.38
CA LEU A 957 16.93 19.57 13.57
C LEU A 957 16.01 20.73 13.88
N ARG A 958 15.45 21.31 12.82
CA ARG A 958 14.47 22.39 12.89
C ARG A 958 13.25 22.06 12.05
N SER A 959 12.09 22.22 12.64
CA SER A 959 10.79 22.19 11.98
C SER A 959 10.46 23.58 11.45
N LEU A 960 10.34 23.73 10.13
CA LEU A 960 9.69 24.88 9.48
C LEU A 960 8.33 24.44 8.93
N PRO A 961 7.39 25.33 8.57
CA PRO A 961 6.07 24.92 8.08
C PRO A 961 6.10 24.02 6.83
N ASP A 962 7.02 24.26 5.90
CA ASP A 962 7.10 23.63 4.58
C ASP A 962 8.23 22.60 4.44
N LYS A 963 9.19 22.57 5.38
CA LYS A 963 10.36 21.69 5.34
C LYS A 963 10.88 21.35 6.74
N ILE A 964 11.66 20.27 6.84
CA ILE A 964 12.46 19.94 8.01
C ILE A 964 13.92 20.16 7.65
N ILE A 965 14.63 20.94 8.44
CA ILE A 965 16.07 21.11 8.27
C ILE A 965 16.77 20.05 9.13
N LEU A 966 17.61 19.23 8.50
CA LEU A 966 18.57 18.34 9.16
C LEU A 966 19.97 18.90 8.93
N SER A 967 20.57 19.47 9.97
CA SER A 967 21.91 20.07 9.92
C SER A 967 22.90 19.23 10.72
N LEU A 968 23.98 18.83 10.07
CA LEU A 968 25.08 18.08 10.66
C LEU A 968 26.29 18.98 10.86
N TYR A 969 26.75 19.11 12.10
CA TYR A 969 27.91 19.91 12.46
C TYR A 969 29.08 19.01 12.83
N HIS A 970 30.18 19.17 12.12
CA HIS A 970 31.43 18.46 12.36
C HIS A 970 32.43 19.40 13.05
N CYS A 971 32.74 19.16 14.32
CA CYS A 971 33.59 19.98 15.16
C CYS A 971 34.96 19.33 15.31
N LYS A 972 36.05 20.07 15.07
CA LYS A 972 37.40 19.59 15.36
C LYS A 972 38.24 20.56 16.17
N TYR A 973 39.17 20.05 16.96
CA TYR A 973 40.14 20.89 17.65
C TYR A 973 41.19 21.45 16.67
N SER A 974 41.87 22.50 17.11
CA SER A 974 43.08 23.04 16.51
C SER A 974 44.31 22.28 16.99
N HIS A 975 45.15 21.79 16.08
CA HIS A 975 46.41 21.13 16.45
C HIS A 975 47.45 22.11 17.05
N GLY A 976 47.20 23.42 16.98
CA GLY A 976 48.03 24.46 17.59
C GLY A 976 47.26 25.33 18.58
N ALA A 977 47.97 25.91 19.56
CA ALA A 977 47.39 26.80 20.57
C ALA A 977 46.82 28.11 19.99
N THR A 978 47.18 28.48 18.76
CA THR A 978 46.65 29.65 18.05
C THR A 978 46.10 29.27 16.67
N PRO A 979 45.03 29.92 16.20
CA PRO A 979 44.55 29.77 14.83
C PRO A 979 45.62 30.13 13.79
N GLY A 980 45.58 29.46 12.65
CA GLY A 980 46.57 29.65 11.60
C GLY A 980 46.15 29.04 10.26
N ARG A 981 47.14 28.51 9.54
CA ARG A 981 47.02 28.05 8.16
C ARG A 981 47.37 26.56 7.99
N ARG A 982 47.09 25.76 9.01
CA ARG A 982 47.47 24.34 9.04
C ARG A 982 46.45 23.53 8.23
N LEU A 983 46.91 22.92 7.15
CA LEU A 983 46.07 22.03 6.35
C LEU A 983 45.65 20.77 7.11
N SER A 984 46.47 20.31 8.07
CA SER A 984 46.17 19.17 8.93
C SER A 984 44.91 19.36 9.78
N ASP A 985 44.53 20.59 10.10
CA ASP A 985 43.29 20.91 10.81
C ASP A 985 42.03 20.59 9.95
N LEU A 986 42.15 20.46 8.63
CA LEU A 986 41.00 20.28 7.73
C LEU A 986 40.77 18.85 7.24
N TYR A 987 41.77 17.96 7.27
CA TYR A 987 41.63 16.64 6.65
C TYR A 987 40.51 15.80 7.26
N GLU A 988 40.51 15.63 8.59
CA GLU A 988 39.53 14.80 9.27
C GLU A 988 38.11 15.37 9.15
N VAL A 989 37.96 16.69 9.37
CA VAL A 989 36.64 17.34 9.35
C VAL A 989 36.00 17.36 7.96
N CYS A 990 36.80 17.54 6.90
CA CYS A 990 36.34 17.41 5.52
C CYS A 990 35.91 15.96 5.21
N GLY A 991 36.68 14.98 5.69
CA GLY A 991 36.36 13.56 5.56
C GLY A 991 35.03 13.20 6.21
N GLN A 992 34.82 13.64 7.45
CA GLN A 992 33.55 13.44 8.17
C GLN A 992 32.37 14.11 7.45
N ALA A 993 32.54 15.34 6.97
CA ALA A 993 31.52 16.07 6.21
C ALA A 993 31.08 15.32 4.94
N GLN A 994 32.03 14.77 4.16
CA GLN A 994 31.72 13.97 2.98
C GLN A 994 31.00 12.66 3.34
N ARG A 995 31.44 11.96 4.40
CA ARG A 995 30.80 10.72 4.87
C ARG A 995 29.36 10.91 5.34
N SER A 996 29.04 12.11 5.83
CA SER A 996 27.73 12.45 6.37
C SER A 996 26.60 12.44 5.33
N VAL A 997 26.93 12.58 4.03
CA VAL A 997 25.99 12.53 2.89
C VAL A 997 25.08 11.29 2.94
N ARG A 998 25.60 10.16 3.44
CA ARG A 998 24.82 8.91 3.58
C ARG A 998 23.52 9.12 4.35
N TRP A 999 23.52 9.98 5.38
CA TRP A 999 22.37 10.21 6.26
C TRP A 999 21.17 10.84 5.55
N LYS A 1000 21.42 11.64 4.49
CA LYS A 1000 20.35 12.09 3.59
C LYS A 1000 19.69 10.90 2.91
N HIS A 1001 20.48 10.03 2.28
CA HIS A 1001 19.99 8.98 1.39
C HIS A 1001 19.31 7.82 2.14
N VAL A 1002 19.77 7.51 3.35
CA VAL A 1002 19.07 6.55 4.24
C VAL A 1002 17.82 7.15 4.89
N GLY A 1003 17.73 8.48 4.94
CA GLY A 1003 16.57 9.24 5.40
C GLY A 1003 16.41 9.34 6.91
N LEU A 1004 15.58 10.29 7.36
CA LEU A 1004 15.33 10.57 8.77
C LEU A 1004 14.79 9.37 9.59
N PRO A 1005 14.00 8.43 9.03
CA PRO A 1005 13.65 7.18 9.72
C PRO A 1005 14.86 6.37 10.19
N TYR A 1006 15.91 6.31 9.37
CA TYR A 1006 17.14 5.63 9.70
C TYR A 1006 17.93 6.41 10.76
N VAL A 1007 18.08 7.73 10.59
CA VAL A 1007 18.73 8.62 11.57
C VAL A 1007 18.06 8.51 12.96
N TYR A 1008 16.73 8.50 13.03
CA TYR A 1008 16.02 8.28 14.30
C TYR A 1008 16.40 6.94 14.94
N LYS A 1009 16.43 5.85 14.17
CA LYS A 1009 16.78 4.52 14.69
C LYS A 1009 18.21 4.51 15.22
N HIS A 1010 19.13 5.15 14.51
CA HIS A 1010 20.52 5.34 14.91
C HIS A 1010 20.62 6.08 16.26
N ILE A 1011 20.06 7.30 16.34
CA ILE A 1011 20.10 8.12 17.57
C ILE A 1011 19.38 7.44 18.74
N LYS A 1012 18.24 6.77 18.50
CA LYS A 1012 17.50 6.06 19.56
C LYS A 1012 18.35 5.02 20.26
N LYS A 1013 19.16 4.27 19.50
CA LYS A 1013 20.04 3.23 20.04
C LYS A 1013 21.17 3.84 20.87
N ARG A 1014 21.82 4.87 20.34
CA ARG A 1014 22.91 5.59 21.01
C ARG A 1014 22.45 6.33 22.26
N GLU A 1015 21.26 6.93 22.25
CA GLU A 1015 20.62 7.54 23.44
C GLU A 1015 20.33 6.49 24.51
N SER A 1016 19.82 5.32 24.13
CA SER A 1016 19.51 4.24 25.09
C SER A 1016 20.76 3.79 25.86
N ALA A 1017 21.92 3.75 25.19
CA ALA A 1017 23.20 3.40 25.82
C ALA A 1017 23.62 4.43 26.88
N TRP A 1018 23.53 5.73 26.58
CA TRP A 1018 23.85 6.80 27.54
C TRP A 1018 22.84 6.86 28.69
N ARG A 1019 21.55 6.65 28.41
CA ARG A 1019 20.50 6.58 29.45
C ARG A 1019 20.76 5.48 30.47
N GLY A 1020 21.27 4.33 30.03
CA GLY A 1020 21.70 3.24 30.92
C GLY A 1020 22.82 3.64 31.89
N LYS A 1021 23.63 4.64 31.55
CA LYS A 1021 24.71 5.21 32.37
C LYS A 1021 24.28 6.49 33.13
N GLY A 1022 23.01 6.91 33.03
CA GLY A 1022 22.48 8.12 33.69
C GLY A 1022 22.66 9.44 32.93
N ASN A 1023 23.13 9.40 31.67
CA ASN A 1023 23.34 10.59 30.83
C ASN A 1023 22.28 10.68 29.71
N SER A 1024 22.25 11.79 28.97
CA SER A 1024 21.42 11.95 27.76
C SER A 1024 22.19 12.70 26.68
N ARG A 1025 22.02 12.27 25.43
CA ARG A 1025 22.58 12.91 24.24
C ARG A 1025 21.80 14.15 23.83
N PHE A 1026 20.55 14.29 24.26
CA PHE A 1026 19.74 15.46 23.92
C PHE A 1026 20.20 16.68 24.72
N LEU A 1027 20.79 17.65 24.02
CA LEU A 1027 21.15 18.97 24.55
C LEU A 1027 19.95 19.92 24.52
N LYS A 1028 19.10 19.77 23.48
CA LYS A 1028 17.80 20.43 23.33
C LYS A 1028 16.80 19.44 22.74
N GLY A 1029 15.56 19.48 23.20
CA GLY A 1029 14.53 18.51 22.82
C GLY A 1029 14.68 17.16 23.53
N ASN A 1030 14.04 16.13 22.99
CA ASN A 1030 14.09 14.76 23.54
C ASN A 1030 13.78 13.72 22.45
N ILE A 1031 13.88 12.43 22.79
CA ILE A 1031 13.66 11.33 21.85
C ILE A 1031 12.25 11.33 21.24
N ALA A 1032 11.25 11.78 21.98
CA ALA A 1032 9.89 11.87 21.47
C ALA A 1032 9.72 13.04 20.49
N ALA A 1033 10.40 14.16 20.69
CA ALA A 1033 10.50 15.24 19.71
C ALA A 1033 11.25 14.79 18.44
N LEU A 1034 12.27 13.93 18.55
CA LEU A 1034 12.94 13.38 17.36
C LEU A 1034 12.05 12.39 16.62
N GLU A 1035 11.32 11.54 17.35
CA GLU A 1035 10.31 10.66 16.78
C GLU A 1035 9.22 11.43 16.03
N ASN A 1036 8.84 12.58 16.55
CA ASN A 1036 7.93 13.54 15.91
C ASN A 1036 8.47 13.98 14.54
N LEU A 1037 9.67 14.57 14.50
CA LEU A 1037 10.26 15.01 13.23
C LEU A 1037 10.41 13.86 12.23
N LYS A 1038 10.77 12.66 12.71
CA LYS A 1038 10.82 11.43 11.91
C LYS A 1038 9.47 11.03 11.32
N ASN A 1039 8.37 11.22 12.06
CA ASN A 1039 7.03 10.98 11.51
C ASN A 1039 6.68 12.05 10.48
N ARG A 1040 7.01 13.31 10.79
CA ARG A 1040 6.74 14.47 9.95
C ARG A 1040 7.50 14.45 8.62
N SER A 1041 8.74 13.96 8.60
CA SER A 1041 9.60 13.90 7.41
C SER A 1041 9.07 13.01 6.29
N ARG A 1042 8.01 12.26 6.55
CA ARG A 1042 7.36 11.47 5.51
C ARG A 1042 6.59 12.38 4.56
N THR A 1043 5.87 13.37 5.07
CA THR A 1043 5.01 14.29 4.30
C THR A 1043 5.69 15.62 4.02
N THR A 1044 6.74 15.93 4.78
CA THR A 1044 7.47 17.20 4.71
C THR A 1044 8.87 16.94 4.15
N PRO A 1045 9.30 17.63 3.08
CA PRO A 1045 10.64 17.46 2.53
C PRO A 1045 11.71 17.76 3.58
N VAL A 1046 12.79 16.98 3.56
CA VAL A 1046 13.95 17.21 4.42
C VAL A 1046 15.01 17.95 3.62
N GLU A 1047 15.34 19.15 4.08
CA GLU A 1047 16.49 19.90 3.61
C GLU A 1047 17.72 19.47 4.42
N PHE A 1048 18.74 18.98 3.72
CA PHE A 1048 19.98 18.53 4.32
C PHE A 1048 21.01 19.67 4.32
N GLN A 1049 21.74 19.84 5.41
CA GLN A 1049 22.78 20.85 5.55
C GLN A 1049 24.00 20.27 6.27
N VAL A 1050 25.20 20.69 5.86
CA VAL A 1050 26.46 20.24 6.45
C VAL A 1050 27.31 21.45 6.83
N THR A 1051 27.83 21.46 8.05
CA THR A 1051 28.68 22.53 8.58
C THR A 1051 29.99 21.95 9.10
N ILE A 1052 31.11 22.47 8.61
CA ILE A 1052 32.45 22.25 9.17
C ILE A 1052 32.73 23.33 10.20
N VAL A 1053 33.15 22.94 11.39
CA VAL A 1053 33.57 23.85 12.46
C VAL A 1053 35.04 23.56 12.80
N GLN A 1054 35.92 24.44 12.32
CA GLN A 1054 37.36 24.29 12.52
C GLN A 1054 37.99 25.61 13.01
N PRO A 1055 38.10 25.83 14.33
CA PRO A 1055 38.67 27.04 14.93
C PRO A 1055 40.16 27.21 14.64
N GLY A 1056 40.89 26.15 14.31
CA GLY A 1056 42.31 26.19 13.97
C GLY A 1056 42.61 26.94 12.66
N VAL A 1057 41.61 27.13 11.79
CA VAL A 1057 41.74 27.89 10.53
C VAL A 1057 41.47 29.36 10.77
N LEU A 1058 42.35 30.24 10.28
CA LEU A 1058 42.20 31.69 10.35
C LEU A 1058 41.80 32.26 8.97
N LYS A 1059 40.65 32.93 8.88
CA LYS A 1059 40.09 33.44 7.60
C LYS A 1059 41.07 34.34 6.84
N SER A 1060 41.76 35.24 7.54
CA SER A 1060 42.72 36.18 6.93
C SER A 1060 43.97 35.50 6.34
N SER A 1061 44.26 34.26 6.75
CA SER A 1061 45.50 33.54 6.45
C SER A 1061 45.27 32.23 5.71
N VAL A 1062 44.04 31.98 5.25
CA VAL A 1062 43.67 30.75 4.53
C VAL A 1062 44.47 30.62 3.22
N THR A 1063 45.03 29.44 2.98
CA THR A 1063 45.83 29.16 1.77
C THR A 1063 44.98 28.61 0.65
N GLU A 1064 45.50 28.66 -0.58
CA GLU A 1064 44.88 28.07 -1.77
C GLU A 1064 44.60 26.56 -1.59
N GLU A 1065 45.55 25.82 -0.99
CA GLU A 1065 45.39 24.38 -0.72
C GLU A 1065 44.22 24.09 0.22
N MET A 1066 44.00 24.93 1.24
CA MET A 1066 42.87 24.79 2.15
C MET A 1066 41.54 25.06 1.43
N LEU A 1067 41.50 26.09 0.57
CA LEU A 1067 40.30 26.41 -0.22
C LEU A 1067 40.00 25.33 -1.27
N LYS A 1068 41.02 24.70 -1.85
CA LYS A 1068 40.84 23.55 -2.75
C LYS A 1068 40.23 22.35 -2.04
N LEU A 1069 40.76 21.98 -0.86
CA LEU A 1069 40.20 20.88 -0.07
C LEU A 1069 38.74 21.14 0.34
N LEU A 1070 38.42 22.37 0.74
CA LEU A 1070 37.05 22.76 1.05
C LEU A 1070 36.15 22.74 -0.20
N GLY A 1071 36.66 23.20 -1.35
CA GLY A 1071 35.92 23.22 -2.62
C GLY A 1071 35.62 21.80 -3.13
N THR A 1072 36.55 20.86 -2.94
CA THR A 1072 36.31 19.43 -3.19
C THR A 1072 35.13 18.91 -2.36
N THR A 1073 35.13 19.22 -1.06
CA THR A 1073 34.09 18.78 -0.12
C THR A 1073 32.74 19.41 -0.46
N GLU A 1074 32.70 20.71 -0.76
CA GLU A 1074 31.48 21.42 -1.17
C GLU A 1074 30.88 20.82 -2.44
N LEU A 1075 31.70 20.61 -3.47
CA LEU A 1075 31.24 20.05 -4.74
C LEU A 1075 30.65 18.64 -4.56
N PHE A 1076 31.32 17.79 -3.78
CA PHE A 1076 30.83 16.43 -3.48
C PHE A 1076 29.48 16.46 -2.79
N ILE A 1077 29.34 17.26 -1.72
CA ILE A 1077 28.08 17.39 -0.97
C ILE A 1077 26.98 17.93 -1.90
N LYS A 1078 27.23 19.00 -2.64
CA LYS A 1078 26.24 19.63 -3.51
C LYS A 1078 25.73 18.70 -4.60
N LYS A 1079 26.62 17.97 -5.26
CA LYS A 1079 26.28 17.08 -6.38
C LYS A 1079 25.58 15.79 -5.94
N THR A 1080 25.89 15.29 -4.75
CA THR A 1080 25.25 14.08 -4.20
C THR A 1080 23.95 14.37 -3.45
N THR A 1081 23.85 15.54 -2.81
CA THR A 1081 22.74 15.85 -1.89
C THR A 1081 21.90 17.06 -2.26
N MET A 1082 22.34 17.94 -3.16
CA MET A 1082 21.83 19.30 -3.36
C MET A 1082 21.95 20.21 -2.12
N ALA A 1083 22.70 19.80 -1.09
CA ALA A 1083 22.98 20.62 0.09
C ALA A 1083 24.14 21.60 -0.14
N GLU A 1084 24.12 22.71 0.58
CA GLU A 1084 25.24 23.66 0.64
C GLU A 1084 26.15 23.32 1.84
N LEU A 1085 27.46 23.58 1.69
CA LEU A 1085 28.46 23.42 2.75
C LEU A 1085 28.71 24.78 3.44
N GLN A 1086 28.64 24.81 4.77
CA GLN A 1086 29.10 25.95 5.57
C GLN A 1086 30.42 25.64 6.27
N VAL A 1087 31.29 26.65 6.41
CA VAL A 1087 32.60 26.49 7.06
C VAL A 1087 32.81 27.61 8.09
N TRP A 1088 32.84 27.24 9.36
CA TRP A 1088 33.13 28.12 10.49
C TRP A 1088 34.60 28.05 10.84
N CYS A 1089 35.25 29.22 10.90
CA CYS A 1089 36.68 29.35 11.17
C CYS A 1089 36.95 30.52 12.12
N SER A 1090 38.18 30.70 12.58
CA SER A 1090 38.59 31.89 13.33
C SER A 1090 38.62 33.13 12.44
N GLY A 1091 38.10 34.24 12.98
CA GLY A 1091 38.04 35.55 12.31
C GLY A 1091 39.36 36.30 12.21
#